data_AF-A0A7X7TAT0-F1
#
_entry.id   AF-A0A7X7TAT0-F1
#
_cell.length_a   1.000
_cell.length_b   1.000
_cell.length_c   1.000
_cell.angle_alpha   90.00
_cell.angle_beta   90.00
_cell.angle_gamma   90.00
#
_symmetry.space_group_name_H-M   'P 1'
#
loop_
_entity.id
_entity.type
_entity.pdbx_description
1 polymer ?
#
loop_
_entity_poly.entity_id
_entity_poly.type
_entity_poly.pdbx_seq_one_letter_code
_entity_poly.pdbx_strand_id
1 'polypeptide(L)'
;MRFWIVILAAYVCSAVSATPSTEVAIAAKESVTSDGSRMVLIPSGPFVMGSNLGAAEETPPHSVEIPTFYIDAEEVTVEQYARYIAATGAAAPADWAEGKPPAGRDKLPMTNLTWLDAMRYAAWAGKRLPTEAEWEKAARGTDGRLFPWGNVDDPARRNLDSEKLRPVGQFPTGASPFGCLDMSGNAWEWTADWFEGYPGTSARSPHFGQQYKVIRGGGGVYLYGVPNTGTCTQRARLVPYGAHDFVGFRCVKDLPGQSPPYDPIAVIAEAEKRLDTSLRPPRKLSFETEFDKLKESRRIPITIVGVPRQKGLVRTGFPLPEGMFCNPKMIQLLDSSRNPASLQVKILSQWPDGSIRWLLAEYDANAGETRTLEINNSEVTETNVSTTETIDPAKILASWFKPWPVTNIKVKPLPGPLCSVWEGDKDQVLFKETDLLMKVQTESGSEQWQSLQDENHRITPSANMLKDEQGGTLVDSDHKPTGFHYTLQTELMREGPQMRMCLTVTHAVARKQPYETPNPVVKVKDIRWVFRPAGEITAVRFGSESGVVDVPVDSEVVLDQPDELHYTIERPGQKPIEGTRSPGWLGVQANGRWTKFGLRHFWQNCPKQLFVSKDNFGVRLWAGKEPFEWEGGLAKTHEVVLEMSLDKPETMHLDPLRAVIPPAWVCGTKAAGALMPRTPESLESLPYWEARRQIDMQQFVNGMPFGFRDFGDGYMGGPYKGKNAYMDLEYDIPWNFLMQFLRTGDVWYLNQAEVMVRHQADIDTENAAGFQWKHSPQHTTTQAELGHVFIRGLLLHYLLTGEIRSLETAEKIGKWIAGQLERGEGLGNERQIGWSLYALSGLYEVTGNPEILEAATTACNRLIEGQSPTGKFKIRWDNRIAFFNGIAMNGMLTVQQLSGDNTLAEAIDRVANRTLGMYPEYACRTLNAFSWILGRKPDGRYLDAMERSWISSMEFLHDRDSVAEETHAWMFPAFAARYGLFPVFEEPPKAMPEVASWKAIRFVNPAAEMYLKVEWNVSAPILLIREGLAQGKITIDDLRGKSLVEKTFANDRRMFEADSLLLSGPGIYRLRCESRDAYAWQVQWDGRCKLTVVDPRHTQLASLLPRAYGCLRPGIKEVKIRFEVMGEGFHRAALYDSMGRIVSTVQKFVDFEDVGRYEVQLTAPVSGEPNVWSLELYKLKVLFAEGFMPYWSIDAQDIFIPERE
;
A
#
# COMPACT_ATOMS: atom_id res chain seq x y z
N MET A 1 -8.55 41.71 -40.26
CA MET A 1 -8.99 41.92 -41.67
C MET A 1 -10.35 41.25 -41.79
N ARG A 2 -11.46 41.98 -41.65
CA ARG A 2 -12.22 42.68 -42.72
C ARG A 2 -12.58 41.75 -43.89
N PHE A 3 -13.84 41.32 -43.98
CA PHE A 3 -14.78 41.77 -45.01
C PHE A 3 -16.23 41.71 -44.48
N TRP A 4 -16.99 42.77 -44.76
CA TRP A 4 -18.35 43.07 -44.26
C TRP A 4 -19.40 43.03 -45.40
N ILE A 5 -20.69 43.12 -45.01
CA ILE A 5 -21.78 43.99 -45.56
C ILE A 5 -22.59 43.52 -46.80
N VAL A 6 -23.95 43.63 -46.93
CA VAL A 6 -25.09 44.08 -46.07
C VAL A 6 -26.44 44.04 -46.87
N ILE A 7 -27.59 43.72 -46.22
CA ILE A 7 -28.94 44.38 -46.20
C ILE A 7 -29.81 44.57 -47.50
N LEU A 8 -31.11 44.20 -47.53
CA LEU A 8 -32.34 44.94 -47.07
C LEU A 8 -33.66 44.24 -47.47
N ALA A 9 -34.75 44.61 -46.78
CA ALA A 9 -36.06 43.99 -46.60
C ALA A 9 -37.19 44.39 -47.60
N ALA A 10 -38.31 43.63 -47.64
CA ALA A 10 -39.71 44.11 -47.43
C ALA A 10 -40.82 43.07 -47.76
N TYR A 11 -41.61 42.70 -46.72
CA TYR A 11 -43.10 42.68 -46.60
C TYR A 11 -44.00 42.12 -47.75
N VAL A 12 -45.04 41.28 -47.57
CA VAL A 12 -46.24 41.40 -46.69
C VAL A 12 -46.97 40.04 -46.50
N CYS A 13 -47.37 39.79 -45.23
CA CYS A 13 -48.53 39.09 -44.63
C CYS A 13 -49.33 37.97 -45.34
N SER A 14 -49.56 36.89 -44.57
CA SER A 14 -50.92 36.62 -44.05
C SER A 14 -50.83 35.99 -42.64
N ALA A 15 -51.63 36.53 -41.73
CA ALA A 15 -51.64 36.25 -40.30
C ALA A 15 -52.69 35.18 -39.95
N VAL A 16 -52.32 34.25 -39.08
CA VAL A 16 -53.24 33.53 -38.21
C VAL A 16 -52.72 33.72 -36.79
N SER A 17 -53.57 34.30 -35.94
CA SER A 17 -53.25 34.70 -34.57
C SER A 17 -52.99 33.49 -33.67
N ALA A 18 -51.76 33.31 -33.24
CA ALA A 18 -51.47 32.63 -31.97
C ALA A 18 -51.62 33.70 -30.87
N THR A 19 -52.61 33.51 -30.00
CA THR A 19 -52.75 34.28 -28.76
C THR A 19 -51.46 34.18 -27.94
N PRO A 20 -50.90 35.30 -27.44
CA PRO A 20 -49.79 35.24 -26.50
C PRO A 20 -50.32 34.62 -25.20
N SER A 21 -49.76 33.48 -24.78
CA SER A 21 -49.94 33.01 -23.42
C SER A 21 -49.32 34.04 -22.50
N THR A 22 -50.19 34.75 -21.78
CA THR A 22 -49.90 35.77 -20.79
C THR A 22 -48.79 35.33 -19.85
N GLU A 23 -47.67 36.06 -19.81
CA GLU A 23 -46.78 36.07 -18.67
C GLU A 23 -47.59 36.49 -17.45
N VAL A 24 -48.01 35.53 -16.64
CA VAL A 24 -48.46 35.81 -15.28
C VAL A 24 -47.20 35.97 -14.44
N ALA A 25 -46.71 37.19 -14.34
CA ALA A 25 -45.86 37.58 -13.23
C ALA A 25 -46.68 37.43 -11.94
N ILE A 26 -46.60 36.26 -11.30
CA ILE A 26 -47.08 36.09 -9.94
C ILE A 26 -46.11 36.88 -9.07
N ALA A 27 -46.52 38.09 -8.67
CA ALA A 27 -45.82 38.81 -7.61
C ALA A 27 -45.78 37.90 -6.37
N ALA A 28 -44.60 37.41 -6.00
CA ALA A 28 -44.41 36.61 -4.80
C ALA A 28 -44.96 37.38 -3.61
N LYS A 29 -45.98 36.83 -2.92
CA LYS A 29 -46.43 37.38 -1.64
C LYS A 29 -45.31 37.12 -0.64
N GLU A 30 -44.50 38.14 -0.38
CA GLU A 30 -43.44 38.06 0.63
C GLU A 30 -44.06 38.02 2.03
N SER A 31 -43.55 37.14 2.89
CA SER A 31 -43.89 37.13 4.32
C SER A 31 -42.63 37.17 5.16
N VAL A 32 -42.59 38.04 6.17
CA VAL A 32 -41.52 38.06 7.18
C VAL A 32 -41.92 37.17 8.34
N THR A 33 -41.08 36.19 8.68
CA THR A 33 -41.34 35.23 9.76
C THR A 33 -40.79 35.69 11.11
N SER A 34 -41.10 34.95 12.19
CA SER A 34 -40.71 35.27 13.57
C SER A 34 -39.19 35.26 13.81
N ASP A 35 -38.43 34.56 12.97
CA ASP A 35 -36.97 34.60 12.94
C ASP A 35 -36.40 35.77 12.11
N GLY A 36 -37.28 36.52 11.43
CA GLY A 36 -36.93 37.67 10.60
C GLY A 36 -36.56 37.34 9.15
N SER A 37 -36.77 36.10 8.67
CA SER A 37 -36.53 35.76 7.26
C SER A 37 -37.61 36.31 6.34
N ARG A 38 -37.20 36.75 5.15
CA ARG A 38 -38.10 37.00 4.01
C ARG A 38 -38.33 35.68 3.29
N MET A 39 -39.59 35.27 3.15
CA MET A 39 -39.94 34.06 2.41
C MET A 39 -40.65 34.39 1.10
N VAL A 40 -40.36 33.61 0.05
CA VAL A 40 -41.03 33.68 -1.26
C VAL A 40 -41.99 32.50 -1.43
N LEU A 41 -43.11 32.74 -2.11
CA LEU A 41 -44.14 31.75 -2.38
C LEU A 41 -43.82 30.97 -3.66
N ILE A 42 -43.66 29.66 -3.56
CA ILE A 42 -43.47 28.76 -4.70
C ILE A 42 -44.83 28.12 -5.05
N PRO A 43 -45.39 28.35 -6.24
CA PRO A 43 -46.71 27.85 -6.62
C PRO A 43 -46.72 26.32 -6.82
N SER A 44 -47.86 25.69 -6.52
CA SER A 44 -48.10 24.27 -6.78
C SER A 44 -47.97 23.91 -8.25
N GLY A 45 -47.53 22.68 -8.53
CA GLY A 45 -47.55 22.12 -9.88
C GLY A 45 -46.30 21.28 -10.20
N PRO A 46 -46.29 20.65 -11.39
CA PRO A 46 -45.20 19.80 -11.82
C PRO A 46 -43.96 20.59 -12.21
N PHE A 47 -42.78 20.02 -11.99
CA PHE A 47 -41.52 20.45 -12.59
C PHE A 47 -40.67 19.22 -12.96
N VAL A 48 -39.59 19.44 -13.72
CA VAL A 48 -38.64 18.39 -14.08
C VAL A 48 -37.46 18.42 -13.12
N MET A 49 -37.38 17.39 -12.28
CA MET A 49 -36.28 17.14 -11.34
C MET A 49 -35.18 16.30 -12.00
N GLY A 50 -33.92 16.65 -11.78
CA GLY A 50 -32.75 15.93 -12.30
C GLY A 50 -32.34 16.32 -13.73
N SER A 51 -31.24 15.73 -14.20
CA SER A 51 -30.58 16.05 -15.47
C SER A 51 -29.82 14.85 -16.04
N ASN A 52 -29.79 14.71 -17.36
CA ASN A 52 -28.88 13.78 -18.06
C ASN A 52 -27.50 14.40 -18.38
N LEU A 53 -27.29 15.66 -18.01
CA LEU A 53 -26.03 16.39 -18.24
C LEU A 53 -25.10 16.41 -17.02
N GLY A 54 -25.59 15.96 -15.86
CA GLY A 54 -24.88 15.95 -14.58
C GLY A 54 -24.25 14.61 -14.24
N ALA A 55 -23.96 14.40 -12.95
CA ALA A 55 -23.49 13.11 -12.44
C ALA A 55 -24.56 12.02 -12.59
N ALA A 56 -24.15 10.74 -12.59
CA ALA A 56 -25.09 9.61 -12.71
C ALA A 56 -26.20 9.63 -11.62
N GLU A 57 -25.87 10.15 -10.43
CA GLU A 57 -26.78 10.30 -9.28
C GLU A 57 -27.86 11.39 -9.47
N GLU A 58 -27.75 12.19 -10.54
CA GLU A 58 -28.74 13.21 -10.97
C GLU A 58 -29.73 12.67 -12.03
N THR A 59 -29.59 11.40 -12.43
CA THR A 59 -30.34 10.77 -13.52
C THR A 59 -31.38 9.76 -13.01
N PRO A 60 -32.50 9.55 -13.75
CA PRO A 60 -32.94 10.30 -14.92
C PRO A 60 -33.74 11.55 -14.53
N PRO A 61 -33.88 12.53 -15.44
CA PRO A 61 -34.88 13.57 -15.33
C PRO A 61 -36.29 12.97 -15.21
N HIS A 62 -37.06 13.39 -14.21
CA HIS A 62 -38.41 12.89 -13.98
C HIS A 62 -39.34 14.02 -13.48
N SER A 63 -40.64 13.84 -13.68
CA SER A 63 -41.63 14.83 -13.25
C SER A 63 -42.00 14.64 -11.78
N VAL A 64 -41.96 15.72 -11.00
CA VAL A 64 -42.36 15.74 -9.60
C VAL A 64 -43.40 16.84 -9.40
N GLU A 65 -44.50 16.50 -8.74
CA GLU A 65 -45.57 17.45 -8.40
C GLU A 65 -45.39 17.92 -6.96
N ILE A 66 -45.22 19.23 -6.78
CA ILE A 66 -44.99 19.84 -5.45
C ILE A 66 -46.15 20.77 -5.13
N PRO A 67 -46.76 20.72 -3.92
CA PRO A 67 -47.77 21.66 -3.48
C PRO A 67 -47.22 23.09 -3.39
N THR A 68 -48.10 24.06 -3.14
CA THR A 68 -47.64 25.44 -2.85
C THR A 68 -46.96 25.47 -1.49
N PHE A 69 -45.82 26.14 -1.36
CA PHE A 69 -45.11 26.33 -0.09
C PHE A 69 -44.36 27.67 -0.07
N TYR A 70 -43.94 28.11 1.11
CA TYR A 70 -43.00 29.23 1.27
C TYR A 70 -41.58 28.71 1.44
N ILE A 71 -40.59 29.36 0.84
CA ILE A 71 -39.15 29.11 1.09
C ILE A 71 -38.44 30.41 1.45
N ASP A 72 -37.47 30.34 2.36
CA ASP A 72 -36.60 31.48 2.67
C ASP A 72 -35.91 31.95 1.37
N ALA A 73 -35.98 33.25 1.12
CA ALA A 73 -35.43 33.86 -0.10
C ALA A 73 -33.90 33.83 -0.13
N GLU A 74 -33.26 33.77 1.04
CA GLU A 74 -31.83 33.79 1.29
C GLU A 74 -31.50 32.66 2.30
N GLU A 75 -30.23 32.26 2.41
CA GLU A 75 -29.81 31.32 3.45
C GLU A 75 -30.02 31.89 4.86
N VAL A 76 -30.20 31.02 5.85
CA VAL A 76 -30.29 31.45 7.26
C VAL A 76 -28.98 32.12 7.68
N THR A 77 -29.04 33.30 8.27
CA THR A 77 -27.83 34.08 8.65
C THR A 77 -27.35 33.78 10.07
N VAL A 78 -26.08 34.11 10.34
CA VAL A 78 -25.50 34.06 11.69
C VAL A 78 -26.34 34.87 12.69
N GLU A 79 -26.83 36.05 12.30
CA GLU A 79 -27.69 36.89 13.15
C GLU A 79 -29.01 36.18 13.52
N GLN A 80 -29.64 35.52 12.56
CA GLN A 80 -30.89 34.79 12.79
C GLN A 80 -30.66 33.59 13.72
N TYR A 81 -29.59 32.83 13.51
CA TYR A 81 -29.23 31.71 14.38
C TYR A 81 -28.86 32.17 15.80
N ALA A 82 -28.23 33.33 15.96
CA ALA A 82 -27.94 33.90 17.28
C ALA A 82 -29.21 34.20 18.08
N ARG A 83 -30.30 34.62 17.42
CA ARG A 83 -31.61 34.81 18.06
C ARG A 83 -32.19 33.48 18.56
N TYR A 84 -32.05 32.41 17.78
CA TYR A 84 -32.45 31.07 18.18
C TYR A 84 -31.71 30.62 19.46
N ILE A 85 -30.38 30.75 19.50
CA ILE A 85 -29.58 30.42 20.68
C ILE A 85 -30.03 31.24 21.89
N ALA A 86 -30.16 32.56 21.72
CA ALA A 86 -30.58 33.45 22.79
C ALA A 86 -31.99 33.12 23.33
N ALA A 87 -32.90 32.68 22.46
CA ALA A 87 -34.28 32.35 22.83
C ALA A 87 -34.43 30.96 23.48
N THR A 88 -33.58 30.00 23.13
CA THR A 88 -33.74 28.59 23.53
C THR A 88 -32.72 28.11 24.56
N GLY A 89 -31.59 28.80 24.69
CA GLY A 89 -30.44 28.32 25.46
C GLY A 89 -29.71 27.15 24.79
N ALA A 90 -29.93 26.92 23.48
CA ALA A 90 -29.21 25.92 22.72
C ALA A 90 -27.69 26.16 22.74
N ALA A 91 -26.91 25.09 22.60
CA ALA A 91 -25.46 25.20 22.53
C ALA A 91 -25.04 26.02 21.31
N ALA A 92 -24.14 26.99 21.51
CA ALA A 92 -23.55 27.75 20.42
C ALA A 92 -22.61 26.87 19.57
N PRO A 93 -22.45 27.16 18.27
CA PRO A 93 -21.44 26.53 17.44
C PRO A 93 -20.05 26.64 18.07
N ALA A 94 -19.22 25.61 17.91
CA ALA A 94 -17.93 25.54 18.60
C ALA A 94 -16.93 26.65 18.19
N ASP A 95 -17.12 27.30 17.04
CA ASP A 95 -16.32 28.45 16.60
C ASP A 95 -16.79 29.80 17.18
N TRP A 96 -17.87 29.83 17.97
CA TRP A 96 -18.37 31.02 18.64
C TRP A 96 -17.64 31.22 19.97
N ALA A 97 -16.67 32.15 19.99
CA ALA A 97 -15.93 32.48 21.19
C ALA A 97 -16.87 32.97 22.31
N GLU A 98 -16.77 32.37 23.50
CA GLU A 98 -17.65 32.64 24.65
C GLU A 98 -19.16 32.49 24.33
N GLY A 99 -19.51 31.67 23.33
CA GLY A 99 -20.89 31.48 22.90
C GLY A 99 -21.49 32.68 22.14
N LYS A 100 -20.66 33.62 21.67
CA LYS A 100 -21.10 34.79 20.91
C LYS A 100 -20.79 34.64 19.41
N PRO A 101 -21.69 35.12 18.52
CA PRO A 101 -21.42 35.09 17.09
C PRO A 101 -20.16 35.91 16.76
N PRO A 102 -19.33 35.47 15.80
CA PRO A 102 -18.14 36.22 15.41
C PRO A 102 -18.51 37.59 14.85
N ALA A 103 -17.84 38.64 15.32
CA ALA A 103 -18.11 40.02 14.91
C ALA A 103 -17.96 40.21 13.38
N GLY A 104 -18.90 40.95 12.78
CA GLY A 104 -18.89 41.26 11.35
C GLY A 104 -19.32 40.10 10.43
N ARG A 105 -19.83 39.00 11.00
CA ARG A 105 -20.38 37.86 10.25
C ARG A 105 -21.90 37.78 10.25
N ASP A 106 -22.57 38.80 10.80
CA ASP A 106 -24.02 38.81 11.06
C ASP A 106 -24.87 38.48 9.81
N LYS A 107 -24.40 38.92 8.63
CA LYS A 107 -25.06 38.72 7.34
C LYS A 107 -24.51 37.55 6.52
N LEU A 108 -23.50 36.83 7.00
CA LEU A 108 -23.03 35.61 6.33
C LEU A 108 -24.03 34.47 6.55
N PRO A 109 -24.08 33.49 5.63
CA PRO A 109 -24.84 32.27 5.85
C PRO A 109 -24.32 31.55 7.10
N MET A 110 -25.24 31.05 7.92
CA MET A 110 -24.93 30.21 9.07
C MET A 110 -24.47 28.85 8.56
N THR A 111 -23.22 28.52 8.87
CA THR A 111 -22.54 27.29 8.43
C THR A 111 -21.91 26.56 9.62
N ASN A 112 -21.22 25.44 9.38
CA ASN A 112 -20.57 24.65 10.42
C ASN A 112 -21.57 24.09 11.46
N LEU A 113 -22.71 23.62 10.97
CA LEU A 113 -23.78 23.01 11.75
C LEU A 113 -24.11 21.61 11.23
N THR A 114 -24.53 20.73 12.13
CA THR A 114 -25.05 19.42 11.75
C THR A 114 -26.44 19.56 11.11
N TRP A 115 -26.89 18.52 10.41
CA TRP A 115 -28.26 18.45 9.89
C TRP A 115 -29.30 18.53 11.03
N LEU A 116 -28.98 17.94 12.20
CA LEU A 116 -29.83 18.01 13.40
C LEU A 116 -29.96 19.44 13.93
N ASP A 117 -28.88 20.21 13.93
CA ASP A 117 -28.91 21.61 14.39
C ASP A 117 -29.75 22.49 13.47
N ALA A 118 -29.61 22.32 12.15
CA ALA A 118 -30.42 22.99 11.14
C ALA A 118 -31.92 22.65 11.29
N MET A 119 -32.25 21.38 11.53
CA MET A 119 -33.62 20.92 11.79
C MET A 119 -34.22 21.50 13.07
N ARG A 120 -33.44 21.57 14.16
CA ARG A 120 -33.88 22.17 15.44
C ARG A 120 -34.17 23.66 15.29
N TYR A 121 -33.30 24.39 14.59
CA TYR A 121 -33.56 25.79 14.26
C TYR A 121 -34.84 25.94 13.44
N ALA A 122 -34.99 25.14 12.37
CA ALA A 122 -36.15 25.23 11.50
C ALA A 122 -37.46 24.96 12.28
N ALA A 123 -37.47 23.94 13.12
CA ALA A 123 -38.61 23.61 13.98
C ALA A 123 -38.93 24.75 14.96
N TRP A 124 -37.91 25.34 15.61
CA TRP A 124 -38.10 26.50 16.49
C TRP A 124 -38.69 27.70 15.75
N ALA A 125 -38.25 27.94 14.51
CA ALA A 125 -38.78 29.02 13.67
C ALA A 125 -40.21 28.77 13.15
N GLY A 126 -40.84 27.62 13.49
CA GLY A 126 -42.14 27.22 12.97
C GLY A 126 -42.08 26.86 11.48
N LYS A 127 -40.95 26.32 11.05
CA LYS A 127 -40.59 25.94 9.68
C LYS A 127 -40.06 24.48 9.66
N ARG A 128 -39.54 24.05 8.52
CA ARG A 128 -38.76 22.81 8.34
C ARG A 128 -37.68 23.02 7.28
N LEU A 129 -36.76 22.08 7.12
CA LEU A 129 -35.86 22.08 5.96
C LEU A 129 -36.64 21.81 4.66
N PRO A 130 -36.20 22.33 3.50
CA PRO A 130 -36.76 21.95 2.22
C PRO A 130 -36.54 20.47 1.96
N THR A 131 -37.48 19.82 1.28
CA THR A 131 -37.14 18.61 0.54
C THR A 131 -36.21 18.96 -0.62
N GLU A 132 -35.42 18.02 -1.10
CA GLU A 132 -34.49 18.27 -2.20
C GLU A 132 -35.24 18.66 -3.50
N ALA A 133 -36.46 18.16 -3.68
CA ALA A 133 -37.33 18.52 -4.79
C ALA A 133 -37.88 19.95 -4.65
N GLU A 134 -38.28 20.37 -3.44
CA GLU A 134 -38.70 21.75 -3.16
C GLU A 134 -37.57 22.73 -3.40
N TRP A 135 -36.36 22.40 -2.94
CA TRP A 135 -35.17 23.19 -3.17
C TRP A 135 -34.88 23.35 -4.67
N GLU A 136 -34.89 22.24 -5.42
CA GLU A 136 -34.61 22.26 -6.84
C GLU A 136 -35.65 23.05 -7.63
N LYS A 137 -36.94 22.87 -7.33
CA LYS A 137 -38.00 23.65 -7.96
C LYS A 137 -37.83 25.14 -7.67
N ALA A 138 -37.50 25.51 -6.43
CA ALA A 138 -37.26 26.90 -6.05
C ALA A 138 -36.07 27.52 -6.81
N ALA A 139 -35.02 26.74 -7.10
CA ALA A 139 -33.85 27.17 -7.88
C ALA A 139 -34.14 27.22 -9.40
N ARG A 140 -34.77 26.18 -9.92
CA ARG A 140 -34.85 25.83 -11.35
C ARG A 140 -36.12 26.32 -12.03
N GLY A 141 -37.19 26.58 -11.31
CA GLY A 141 -38.49 26.80 -11.95
C GLY A 141 -39.05 25.54 -12.61
N THR A 142 -39.88 25.71 -13.64
CA THR A 142 -40.58 24.62 -14.33
C THR A 142 -40.08 24.36 -15.75
N ASP A 143 -39.12 25.14 -16.23
CA ASP A 143 -38.64 25.11 -17.63
C ASP A 143 -37.34 24.30 -17.84
N GLY A 144 -36.81 23.68 -16.78
CA GLY A 144 -35.68 22.76 -16.87
C GLY A 144 -34.30 23.42 -17.00
N ARG A 145 -34.17 24.70 -16.66
CA ARG A 145 -32.89 25.44 -16.75
C ARG A 145 -31.75 24.85 -15.89
N LEU A 146 -30.51 25.07 -16.29
CA LEU A 146 -29.33 24.55 -15.58
C LEU A 146 -28.91 25.39 -14.36
N PHE A 147 -29.07 26.71 -14.44
CA PHE A 147 -28.76 27.68 -13.38
C PHE A 147 -30.01 28.50 -13.06
N PRO A 148 -30.09 29.14 -11.88
CA PRO A 148 -31.27 29.91 -11.50
C PRO A 148 -31.67 30.98 -12.54
N TRP A 149 -30.67 31.58 -13.19
CA TRP A 149 -30.85 32.61 -14.22
C TRP A 149 -30.91 32.10 -15.67
N GLY A 150 -30.75 30.79 -15.95
CA GLY A 150 -30.83 30.26 -17.32
C GLY A 150 -29.92 29.06 -17.58
N ASN A 151 -29.51 28.86 -18.84
CA ASN A 151 -28.73 27.68 -19.27
C ASN A 151 -27.24 27.94 -19.48
N VAL A 152 -26.78 29.18 -19.27
CA VAL A 152 -25.40 29.59 -19.47
C VAL A 152 -24.83 30.00 -18.12
N ASP A 153 -23.68 29.42 -17.78
CA ASP A 153 -22.95 29.80 -16.58
C ASP A 153 -22.50 31.28 -16.64
N ASP A 154 -22.66 31.98 -15.52
CA ASP A 154 -22.24 33.37 -15.35
C ASP A 154 -21.59 33.54 -13.96
N PRO A 155 -20.26 33.52 -13.86
CA PRO A 155 -19.54 33.67 -12.59
C PRO A 155 -19.84 34.97 -11.84
N ALA A 156 -20.37 36.01 -12.50
CA ALA A 156 -20.72 37.26 -11.84
C ALA A 156 -22.03 37.17 -11.02
N ARG A 157 -22.77 36.07 -11.15
CA ARG A 157 -24.08 35.85 -10.51
C ARG A 157 -24.05 34.84 -9.36
N ARG A 158 -22.87 34.32 -9.02
CA ARG A 158 -22.70 33.25 -8.03
C ARG A 158 -21.41 33.39 -7.23
N ASN A 159 -21.34 32.68 -6.11
CA ASN A 159 -20.13 32.57 -5.30
C ASN A 159 -19.65 31.12 -5.23
N LEU A 160 -18.93 30.66 -6.25
CA LEU A 160 -18.45 29.28 -6.34
C LEU A 160 -16.92 29.22 -6.29
N ASP A 161 -16.35 28.23 -5.60
CA ASP A 161 -14.89 28.00 -5.51
C ASP A 161 -14.06 29.25 -5.16
N SER A 162 -14.63 30.14 -4.34
CA SER A 162 -14.03 31.40 -3.92
C SER A 162 -13.27 31.31 -2.60
N GLU A 163 -13.36 30.16 -1.92
CA GLU A 163 -12.83 29.88 -0.59
C GLU A 163 -13.37 30.83 0.50
N LYS A 164 -14.44 31.58 0.21
CA LYS A 164 -15.01 32.60 1.11
C LYS A 164 -16.52 32.65 1.01
N LEU A 165 -17.18 32.68 2.16
CA LEU A 165 -18.60 33.02 2.24
C LEU A 165 -18.79 34.51 1.98
N ARG A 166 -19.93 34.85 1.39
CA ARG A 166 -20.37 36.23 1.14
C ARG A 166 -21.65 36.53 1.94
N PRO A 167 -21.91 37.81 2.27
CA PRO A 167 -23.21 38.19 2.80
C PRO A 167 -24.33 37.68 1.91
N VAL A 168 -25.38 37.13 2.53
CA VAL A 168 -26.55 36.63 1.81
C VAL A 168 -27.18 37.75 0.97
N GLY A 169 -27.67 37.40 -0.21
CA GLY A 169 -28.29 38.31 -1.16
C GLY A 169 -27.33 39.24 -1.92
N GLN A 170 -26.00 39.02 -1.83
CA GLN A 170 -25.01 39.86 -2.52
C GLN A 170 -25.09 39.76 -4.06
N PHE A 171 -25.70 38.70 -4.60
CA PHE A 171 -25.84 38.46 -6.05
C PHE A 171 -27.29 38.55 -6.52
N PRO A 172 -27.92 39.73 -6.52
CA PRO A 172 -29.34 39.89 -6.85
C PRO A 172 -29.68 39.48 -8.30
N THR A 173 -28.72 39.56 -9.22
CA THR A 173 -28.87 39.12 -10.63
C THR A 173 -28.79 37.60 -10.81
N GLY A 174 -28.44 36.87 -9.74
CA GLY A 174 -28.43 35.41 -9.66
C GLY A 174 -29.75 34.82 -9.16
N ALA A 175 -30.79 35.63 -9.00
CA ALA A 175 -32.09 35.18 -8.51
C ALA A 175 -32.70 34.07 -9.38
N SER A 176 -33.37 33.12 -8.72
CA SER A 176 -34.22 32.13 -9.37
C SER A 176 -35.48 32.79 -9.98
N PRO A 177 -36.26 32.07 -10.82
CA PRO A 177 -37.53 32.56 -11.36
C PRO A 177 -38.52 33.06 -10.31
N PHE A 178 -38.39 32.57 -9.08
CA PHE A 178 -39.27 32.90 -7.95
C PHE A 178 -38.67 33.91 -6.98
N GLY A 179 -37.45 34.40 -7.25
CA GLY A 179 -36.76 35.40 -6.44
C GLY A 179 -35.90 34.84 -5.31
N CYS A 180 -35.60 33.54 -5.30
CA CYS A 180 -34.62 32.96 -4.36
C CYS A 180 -33.20 33.35 -4.78
N LEU A 181 -32.41 33.86 -3.85
CA LEU A 181 -31.01 34.25 -4.03
C LEU A 181 -30.07 33.14 -3.57
N ASP A 182 -28.84 33.20 -4.09
CA ASP A 182 -27.73 32.33 -3.70
C ASP A 182 -28.01 30.82 -3.87
N MET A 183 -28.96 30.46 -4.75
CA MET A 183 -29.26 29.06 -5.10
C MET A 183 -28.15 28.40 -5.95
N SER A 184 -27.08 29.12 -6.27
CA SER A 184 -25.91 28.63 -7.00
C SER A 184 -24.66 29.18 -6.31
N GLY A 185 -23.99 28.35 -5.50
CA GLY A 185 -22.83 28.73 -4.70
C GLY A 185 -23.18 29.37 -3.35
N ASN A 186 -22.20 30.08 -2.77
CA ASN A 186 -22.15 30.59 -1.41
C ASN A 186 -22.01 29.49 -0.36
N ALA A 187 -23.11 28.92 0.15
CA ALA A 187 -23.08 27.77 1.04
C ALA A 187 -23.81 26.58 0.42
N TRP A 188 -23.29 25.38 0.61
CA TRP A 188 -24.08 24.17 0.38
C TRP A 188 -25.25 24.13 1.36
N GLU A 189 -26.42 23.66 0.93
CA GLU A 189 -27.61 23.76 1.76
C GLU A 189 -28.19 22.40 2.15
N TRP A 190 -28.38 22.17 3.44
CA TRP A 190 -29.07 20.99 3.97
C TRP A 190 -30.51 20.88 3.48
N THR A 191 -30.90 19.66 3.10
CA THR A 191 -32.29 19.29 2.80
C THR A 191 -32.75 18.16 3.72
N ALA A 192 -34.05 17.89 3.73
CA ALA A 192 -34.64 16.84 4.56
C ALA A 192 -34.31 15.42 4.08
N ASP A 193 -34.12 15.26 2.78
CA ASP A 193 -34.09 13.97 2.10
C ASP A 193 -32.82 13.17 2.40
N TRP A 194 -33.01 11.85 2.43
CA TRP A 194 -31.91 10.90 2.37
C TRP A 194 -31.36 10.85 0.94
N PHE A 195 -30.06 10.61 0.83
CA PHE A 195 -29.38 10.47 -0.45
C PHE A 195 -29.76 9.16 -1.11
N GLU A 196 -30.80 9.18 -1.94
CA GLU A 196 -31.32 8.03 -2.66
C GLU A 196 -31.18 8.21 -4.18
N GLY A 197 -31.14 7.10 -4.90
CA GLY A 197 -31.22 7.09 -6.35
C GLY A 197 -32.60 7.56 -6.82
N TYR A 198 -32.64 8.40 -7.86
CA TYR A 198 -33.90 8.87 -8.43
C TYR A 198 -34.75 7.72 -9.00
N PRO A 199 -36.09 7.86 -9.02
CA PRO A 199 -36.97 6.86 -9.62
C PRO A 199 -36.55 6.51 -11.05
N GLY A 200 -36.30 5.22 -11.31
CA GLY A 200 -35.88 4.72 -12.63
C GLY A 200 -34.39 4.86 -12.95
N THR A 201 -33.55 5.25 -11.98
CA THR A 201 -32.09 5.34 -12.18
C THR A 201 -31.45 3.97 -12.41
N SER A 202 -30.49 3.94 -13.35
CA SER A 202 -29.55 2.82 -13.51
C SER A 202 -28.28 3.01 -12.70
N ALA A 203 -28.10 4.17 -12.04
CA ALA A 203 -26.94 4.41 -11.20
C ALA A 203 -26.91 3.42 -10.02
N ARG A 204 -25.71 2.97 -9.68
CA ARG A 204 -25.42 2.16 -8.49
C ARG A 204 -24.37 2.92 -7.69
N SER A 205 -24.67 3.20 -6.42
CA SER A 205 -23.80 3.97 -5.54
C SER A 205 -23.89 3.37 -4.14
N PRO A 206 -22.76 3.08 -3.46
CA PRO A 206 -22.76 2.54 -2.10
C PRO A 206 -23.25 3.59 -1.08
N HIS A 207 -23.37 4.83 -1.53
CA HIS A 207 -23.86 5.94 -0.74
C HIS A 207 -25.37 6.09 -0.77
N PHE A 208 -26.09 5.35 -1.62
CA PHE A 208 -27.55 5.33 -1.59
C PHE A 208 -28.08 4.66 -0.31
N GLY A 209 -29.30 5.01 0.08
CA GLY A 209 -29.92 4.58 1.32
C GLY A 209 -30.04 5.69 2.36
N GLN A 210 -30.62 5.35 3.52
CA GLN A 210 -30.76 6.25 4.66
C GLN A 210 -29.45 6.43 5.45
N GLN A 211 -28.42 6.85 4.72
CA GLN A 211 -27.03 6.93 5.15
C GLN A 211 -26.56 8.38 5.23
N TYR A 212 -26.80 9.13 4.16
CA TYR A 212 -26.39 10.52 4.02
C TYR A 212 -27.61 11.40 3.76
N LYS A 213 -27.54 12.65 4.19
CA LYS A 213 -28.52 13.68 3.84
C LYS A 213 -28.07 14.43 2.61
N VAL A 214 -29.02 14.79 1.75
CA VAL A 214 -28.75 15.55 0.53
C VAL A 214 -28.41 17.00 0.91
N ILE A 215 -27.36 17.52 0.30
CA ILE A 215 -27.03 18.95 0.27
C ILE A 215 -27.06 19.46 -1.18
N ARG A 216 -27.51 20.71 -1.40
CA ARG A 216 -27.75 21.27 -2.73
C ARG A 216 -27.01 22.59 -2.99
N GLY A 217 -26.94 22.99 -4.27
CA GLY A 217 -26.59 24.34 -4.73
C GLY A 217 -25.13 24.61 -5.08
N GLY A 218 -24.20 23.78 -4.65
CA GLY A 218 -22.78 24.11 -4.72
C GLY A 218 -22.41 25.17 -3.67
N GLY A 219 -21.12 25.32 -3.39
CA GLY A 219 -20.66 26.26 -2.35
C GLY A 219 -19.46 27.07 -2.78
N GLY A 220 -19.07 28.04 -1.94
CA GLY A 220 -17.80 28.75 -2.07
C GLY A 220 -16.58 27.82 -2.01
N VAL A 221 -16.79 26.55 -1.67
CA VAL A 221 -15.79 25.48 -1.65
C VAL A 221 -16.40 24.20 -2.24
N TYR A 222 -15.62 23.50 -3.08
CA TYR A 222 -15.97 22.17 -3.56
C TYR A 222 -15.94 21.13 -2.43
N LEU A 223 -16.87 20.16 -2.47
CA LEU A 223 -16.84 18.97 -1.61
C LEU A 223 -16.30 17.79 -2.42
N TYR A 224 -15.35 17.06 -1.83
CA TYR A 224 -14.65 15.98 -2.53
C TYR A 224 -15.61 14.87 -3.00
N GLY A 225 -15.39 14.36 -4.21
CA GLY A 225 -16.24 13.33 -4.82
C GLY A 225 -17.42 13.85 -5.65
N VAL A 226 -17.69 15.17 -5.63
CA VAL A 226 -18.73 15.80 -6.45
C VAL A 226 -18.17 17.04 -7.15
N PRO A 227 -18.30 17.20 -8.48
CA PRO A 227 -17.89 18.42 -9.16
C PRO A 227 -18.66 19.62 -8.61
N ASN A 228 -18.00 20.74 -8.31
CA ASN A 228 -18.68 21.95 -7.85
C ASN A 228 -19.21 22.75 -9.06
N THR A 229 -20.37 22.36 -9.59
CA THR A 229 -20.88 22.96 -10.84
C THR A 229 -21.78 24.17 -10.62
N GLY A 230 -22.37 24.31 -9.43
CA GLY A 230 -23.37 25.32 -9.08
C GLY A 230 -24.68 25.18 -9.86
N THR A 231 -24.94 24.04 -10.49
CA THR A 231 -26.18 23.83 -11.25
C THR A 231 -27.35 23.51 -10.31
N CYS A 232 -28.58 23.82 -10.73
CA CYS A 232 -29.76 23.57 -9.90
C CYS A 232 -30.00 22.09 -9.58
N THR A 233 -29.52 21.18 -10.43
CA THR A 233 -29.67 19.72 -10.26
C THR A 233 -28.55 19.11 -9.44
N GLN A 234 -27.47 19.86 -9.20
CA GLN A 234 -26.33 19.41 -8.45
C GLN A 234 -26.74 19.03 -7.02
N ARG A 235 -26.41 17.81 -6.65
CA ARG A 235 -26.60 17.26 -5.31
C ARG A 235 -25.31 16.65 -4.82
N ALA A 236 -24.99 16.91 -3.56
CA ALA A 236 -23.95 16.21 -2.81
C ALA A 236 -24.55 15.63 -1.54
N ARG A 237 -23.72 15.04 -0.68
CA ARG A 237 -24.17 14.25 0.46
C ARG A 237 -23.25 14.43 1.66
N LEU A 238 -23.83 14.40 2.85
CA LEU A 238 -23.09 14.48 4.11
C LEU A 238 -23.86 13.73 5.21
N VAL A 239 -23.18 13.14 6.19
CA VAL A 239 -23.88 12.41 7.27
C VAL A 239 -24.62 13.39 8.19
N PRO A 240 -25.72 12.97 8.85
CA PRO A 240 -26.55 13.88 9.64
C PRO A 240 -25.83 14.62 10.78
N TYR A 241 -24.79 14.01 11.35
CA TYR A 241 -23.98 14.58 12.44
C TYR A 241 -22.65 15.19 11.98
N GLY A 242 -22.39 15.24 10.67
CA GLY A 242 -21.25 15.94 10.10
C GLY A 242 -21.52 17.44 10.03
N ALA A 243 -20.49 18.25 10.22
CA ALA A 243 -20.56 19.70 10.11
C ALA A 243 -19.40 20.24 9.27
N HIS A 244 -19.65 21.21 8.39
CA HIS A 244 -18.64 21.79 7.51
C HIS A 244 -18.71 23.32 7.46
N ASP A 245 -17.55 23.97 7.39
CA ASP A 245 -17.39 25.43 7.32
C ASP A 245 -18.16 26.11 6.15
N PHE A 246 -18.61 25.34 5.15
CA PHE A 246 -19.33 25.83 3.96
C PHE A 246 -20.66 25.12 3.72
N VAL A 247 -21.18 24.38 4.71
CA VAL A 247 -22.52 23.78 4.66
C VAL A 247 -23.41 24.55 5.63
N GLY A 248 -24.42 25.20 5.08
CA GLY A 248 -25.49 25.91 5.79
C GLY A 248 -26.85 25.34 5.40
N PHE A 249 -27.89 26.17 5.46
CA PHE A 249 -29.25 25.75 5.16
C PHE A 249 -30.18 26.94 4.94
N ARG A 250 -31.36 26.65 4.38
CA ARG A 250 -32.52 27.53 4.35
C ARG A 250 -33.77 26.75 4.75
N CYS A 251 -34.85 27.44 5.09
CA CYS A 251 -36.07 26.78 5.58
C CYS A 251 -37.26 26.97 4.64
N VAL A 252 -38.25 26.09 4.77
CA VAL A 252 -39.56 26.19 4.12
C VAL A 252 -40.69 26.16 5.15
N LYS A 253 -41.84 26.69 4.76
CA LYS A 253 -43.06 26.71 5.57
C LYS A 253 -44.28 26.35 4.71
N ASP A 254 -45.02 25.36 5.17
CA ASP A 254 -46.25 24.90 4.54
C ASP A 254 -47.41 25.89 4.77
N LEU A 255 -48.40 25.91 3.89
CA LEU A 255 -49.59 26.74 4.07
C LEU A 255 -50.50 26.15 5.16
N PRO A 256 -51.28 26.98 5.87
CA PRO A 256 -52.27 26.49 6.83
C PRO A 256 -53.22 25.46 6.20
N GLY A 257 -53.36 24.30 6.84
CA GLY A 257 -54.23 23.20 6.38
C GLY A 257 -53.60 22.24 5.37
N GLN A 258 -52.36 22.46 4.93
CA GLN A 258 -51.58 21.46 4.20
C GLN A 258 -50.89 20.49 5.18
N SER A 259 -50.83 19.21 4.81
CA SER A 259 -49.97 18.25 5.50
C SER A 259 -48.53 18.43 5.05
N PRO A 260 -47.57 18.64 5.97
CA PRO A 260 -46.17 18.72 5.60
C PRO A 260 -45.69 17.37 5.03
N PRO A 261 -44.68 17.36 4.14
CA PRO A 261 -44.11 16.13 3.60
C PRO A 261 -43.47 15.25 4.67
N TYR A 262 -43.07 15.83 5.82
CA TYR A 262 -42.58 15.11 6.99
C TYR A 262 -42.76 15.94 8.26
N ASP A 263 -42.77 15.28 9.42
CA ASP A 263 -42.76 15.94 10.73
C ASP A 263 -41.32 16.15 11.22
N PRO A 264 -40.83 17.41 11.33
CA PRO A 264 -39.45 17.68 11.72
C PRO A 264 -39.09 17.14 13.12
N ILE A 265 -40.02 17.14 14.08
CA ILE A 265 -39.76 16.67 15.44
C ILE A 265 -39.60 15.14 15.45
N ALA A 266 -40.49 14.43 14.74
CA ALA A 266 -40.40 12.98 14.62
C ALA A 266 -39.10 12.54 13.92
N VAL A 267 -38.68 13.24 12.87
CA VAL A 267 -37.44 12.89 12.16
C VAL A 267 -36.20 13.20 13.00
N ILE A 268 -36.18 14.29 13.79
CA ILE A 268 -35.10 14.56 14.77
C ILE A 268 -35.00 13.40 15.77
N ALA A 269 -36.11 13.00 16.39
CA ALA A 269 -36.13 11.93 17.39
C ALA A 269 -35.67 10.58 16.81
N GLU A 270 -36.07 10.26 15.58
CA GLU A 270 -35.62 9.05 14.88
C GLU A 270 -34.11 9.09 14.57
N ALA A 271 -33.59 10.25 14.14
CA ALA A 271 -32.16 10.41 13.87
C ALA A 271 -31.31 10.32 15.15
N GLU A 272 -31.78 10.89 16.28
CA GLU A 272 -31.12 10.78 17.58
C GLU A 272 -31.10 9.34 18.08
N LYS A 273 -32.23 8.63 17.95
CA LYS A 273 -32.33 7.21 18.32
C LYS A 273 -31.36 6.33 17.53
N ARG A 274 -31.11 6.65 16.25
CA ARG A 274 -30.10 5.92 15.43
C ARG A 274 -28.68 6.12 15.91
N LEU A 275 -28.37 7.27 16.52
CA LEU A 275 -27.03 7.58 17.05
C LEU A 275 -26.82 7.08 18.48
N ASP A 276 -27.89 6.68 19.17
CA ASP A 276 -27.86 6.04 20.48
C ASP A 276 -27.47 4.55 20.40
N THR A 277 -26.35 4.26 19.72
CA THR A 277 -25.78 2.92 19.61
C THR A 277 -24.60 2.76 20.56
N SER A 278 -24.69 1.80 21.48
CA SER A 278 -23.57 1.43 22.35
C SER A 278 -22.67 0.40 21.68
N LEU A 279 -21.35 0.52 21.90
CA LEU A 279 -20.42 -0.56 21.58
C LEU A 279 -20.84 -1.86 22.27
N ARG A 280 -20.78 -2.96 21.51
CA ARG A 280 -20.95 -4.30 22.09
C ARG A 280 -19.84 -4.56 23.13
N PRO A 281 -20.06 -5.45 24.10
CA PRO A 281 -18.99 -5.88 24.99
C PRO A 281 -17.82 -6.49 24.18
N PRO A 282 -16.56 -6.16 24.49
CA PRO A 282 -15.41 -6.73 23.79
C PRO A 282 -15.30 -8.23 24.10
N ARG A 283 -15.02 -9.04 23.08
CA ARG A 283 -14.67 -10.46 23.22
C ARG A 283 -13.15 -10.64 23.24
N LYS A 284 -12.66 -11.62 24.00
CA LYS A 284 -11.27 -12.07 23.92
C LYS A 284 -11.05 -12.81 22.60
N LEU A 285 -9.97 -12.52 21.90
CA LEU A 285 -9.64 -13.13 20.61
C LEU A 285 -8.82 -14.41 20.81
N SER A 286 -8.90 -15.34 19.85
CA SER A 286 -8.20 -16.63 19.89
C SER A 286 -6.68 -16.47 20.12
N PHE A 287 -6.03 -15.57 19.38
CA PHE A 287 -4.60 -15.34 19.50
C PHE A 287 -4.19 -14.75 20.86
N GLU A 288 -5.07 -14.00 21.54
CA GLU A 288 -4.78 -13.47 22.88
C GLU A 288 -4.72 -14.62 23.89
N THR A 289 -5.55 -15.64 23.71
CA THR A 289 -5.53 -16.85 24.53
C THR A 289 -4.27 -17.66 24.28
N GLU A 290 -3.84 -17.78 23.02
CA GLU A 290 -2.56 -18.44 22.68
C GLU A 290 -1.36 -17.65 23.23
N PHE A 291 -1.37 -16.32 23.10
CA PHE A 291 -0.36 -15.44 23.68
C PHE A 291 -0.23 -15.63 25.19
N ASP A 292 -1.34 -15.60 25.92
CA ASP A 292 -1.35 -15.79 27.37
C ASP A 292 -0.76 -17.15 27.75
N LYS A 293 -1.13 -18.22 27.03
CA LYS A 293 -0.56 -19.57 27.25
C LYS A 293 0.95 -19.59 27.03
N LEU A 294 1.44 -18.98 25.96
CA LEU A 294 2.89 -18.88 25.69
C LEU A 294 3.59 -18.05 26.77
N LYS A 295 3.00 -16.92 27.17
CA LYS A 295 3.52 -16.03 28.23
C LYS A 295 3.60 -16.72 29.58
N GLU A 296 2.56 -17.45 29.97
CA GLU A 296 2.52 -18.24 31.20
C GLU A 296 3.55 -19.36 31.19
N SER A 297 3.67 -20.09 30.07
CA SER A 297 4.64 -21.17 29.93
C SER A 297 6.10 -20.69 29.87
N ARG A 298 6.31 -19.42 29.49
CA ARG A 298 7.61 -18.81 29.22
C ARG A 298 8.48 -19.59 28.22
N ARG A 299 7.85 -20.39 27.35
CA ARG A 299 8.51 -21.21 26.34
C ARG A 299 7.89 -20.90 24.98
N ILE A 300 8.66 -20.21 24.14
CA ILE A 300 8.19 -19.74 22.85
C ILE A 300 8.85 -20.58 21.76
N PRO A 301 8.09 -21.38 20.98
CA PRO A 301 8.65 -22.15 19.89
C PRO A 301 9.09 -21.21 18.75
N ILE A 302 10.15 -21.58 18.05
CA ILE A 302 10.67 -20.87 16.87
C ILE A 302 10.89 -21.91 15.78
N THR A 303 10.27 -21.71 14.62
CA THR A 303 10.41 -22.61 13.47
C THR A 303 11.47 -22.08 12.53
N ILE A 304 12.41 -22.92 12.10
CA ILE A 304 13.47 -22.55 11.18
C ILE A 304 13.07 -22.93 9.76
N VAL A 305 12.96 -21.92 8.90
CA VAL A 305 12.53 -22.03 7.51
C VAL A 305 13.73 -21.84 6.59
N GLY A 306 13.88 -22.75 5.65
CA GLY A 306 14.95 -22.76 4.66
C GLY A 306 14.80 -23.94 3.70
N VAL A 307 15.74 -24.08 2.78
CA VAL A 307 15.75 -25.19 1.82
C VAL A 307 16.08 -26.50 2.57
N PRO A 308 15.50 -27.67 2.21
CA PRO A 308 15.80 -28.91 2.90
C PRO A 308 17.30 -29.20 3.01
N ARG A 309 17.76 -29.60 4.21
CA ARG A 309 19.17 -29.85 4.56
C ARG A 309 20.07 -28.61 4.62
N GLN A 310 19.55 -27.40 4.42
CA GLN A 310 20.30 -26.18 4.67
C GLN A 310 20.64 -26.06 6.16
N LYS A 311 21.91 -25.76 6.45
CA LYS A 311 22.43 -25.46 7.78
C LYS A 311 23.11 -24.10 7.73
N GLY A 312 22.91 -23.27 8.74
CA GLY A 312 23.58 -21.97 8.82
C GLY A 312 23.13 -21.12 9.99
N LEU A 313 23.60 -19.87 9.97
CA LEU A 313 23.22 -18.84 10.92
C LEU A 313 21.75 -18.48 10.73
N VAL A 314 21.02 -18.46 11.84
CA VAL A 314 19.73 -17.81 11.95
C VAL A 314 19.92 -16.51 12.70
N ARG A 315 19.45 -15.42 12.10
CA ARG A 315 19.33 -14.12 12.74
C ARG A 315 17.87 -13.71 12.76
N THR A 316 17.37 -13.37 13.95
CA THR A 316 15.96 -13.00 14.09
C THR A 316 15.74 -12.01 15.23
N GLY A 317 15.00 -10.96 14.92
CA GLY A 317 14.38 -10.07 15.88
C GLY A 317 13.29 -10.78 16.66
N PHE A 318 13.42 -10.79 17.98
CA PHE A 318 12.48 -11.42 18.88
C PHE A 318 11.76 -10.34 19.71
N PRO A 319 10.46 -10.11 19.48
CA PRO A 319 9.69 -9.12 20.23
C PRO A 319 9.32 -9.64 21.62
N LEU A 320 9.25 -8.73 22.58
CA LEU A 320 8.95 -9.01 23.97
C LEU A 320 7.89 -8.04 24.53
N PRO A 321 6.96 -8.52 25.38
CA PRO A 321 5.95 -7.66 25.97
C PRO A 321 6.56 -6.73 27.03
N GLU A 322 5.95 -5.57 27.20
CA GLU A 322 6.28 -4.61 28.25
C GLU A 322 6.25 -5.26 29.65
N GLY A 323 7.21 -4.89 30.49
CA GLY A 323 7.37 -5.37 31.86
C GLY A 323 7.88 -6.81 32.00
N MET A 324 8.27 -7.50 30.92
CA MET A 324 8.66 -8.92 31.00
C MET A 324 10.00 -9.13 31.75
N PHE A 325 11.08 -8.49 31.28
CA PHE A 325 12.40 -8.49 31.92
C PHE A 325 13.32 -7.43 31.29
N CYS A 326 14.36 -7.02 32.02
CA CYS A 326 15.34 -6.03 31.56
C CYS A 326 16.73 -6.64 31.28
N ASN A 327 17.01 -7.85 31.77
CA ASN A 327 18.31 -8.51 31.61
C ASN A 327 18.25 -9.68 30.61
N PRO A 328 18.97 -9.62 29.47
CA PRO A 328 18.97 -10.70 28.48
C PRO A 328 19.62 -12.00 28.96
N LYS A 329 20.28 -12.04 30.12
CA LYS A 329 20.76 -13.30 30.74
C LYS A 329 19.65 -14.14 31.38
N MET A 330 18.42 -13.66 31.37
CA MET A 330 17.25 -14.41 31.84
C MET A 330 16.70 -15.38 30.78
N ILE A 331 17.17 -15.32 29.53
CA ILE A 331 16.71 -16.22 28.48
C ILE A 331 17.71 -17.34 28.19
N GLN A 332 17.23 -18.41 27.59
CA GLN A 332 18.05 -19.47 26.99
C GLN A 332 17.38 -20.02 25.73
N LEU A 333 18.19 -20.50 24.79
CA LEU A 333 17.69 -21.23 23.62
C LEU A 333 17.77 -22.73 23.91
N LEU A 334 16.73 -23.47 23.54
CA LEU A 334 16.69 -24.92 23.63
C LEU A 334 16.60 -25.53 22.23
N ASP A 335 17.31 -26.63 22.01
CA ASP A 335 17.16 -27.46 20.82
C ASP A 335 15.84 -28.27 20.83
N SER A 336 15.59 -29.01 19.75
CA SER A 336 14.42 -29.90 19.63
C SER A 336 14.35 -31.01 20.70
N SER A 337 15.50 -31.36 21.30
CA SER A 337 15.62 -32.33 22.40
C SER A 337 15.58 -31.66 23.80
N ARG A 338 15.32 -30.34 23.85
CA ARG A 338 15.31 -29.50 25.05
C ARG A 338 16.66 -29.31 25.75
N ASN A 339 17.77 -29.54 25.07
CA ASN A 339 19.08 -29.21 25.60
C ASN A 339 19.41 -27.72 25.37
N PRO A 340 20.10 -27.05 26.30
CA PRO A 340 20.58 -25.69 26.09
C PRO A 340 21.46 -25.57 24.86
N ALA A 341 21.07 -24.71 23.93
CA ALA A 341 21.80 -24.36 22.73
C ALA A 341 22.54 -23.03 22.90
N SER A 342 23.63 -22.88 22.17
CA SER A 342 24.35 -21.63 21.99
C SER A 342 23.43 -20.52 21.47
N LEU A 343 23.45 -19.36 22.13
CA LEU A 343 22.65 -18.20 21.74
C LEU A 343 23.45 -16.91 21.96
N GLN A 344 23.52 -16.07 20.93
CA GLN A 344 23.98 -14.70 21.08
C GLN A 344 22.80 -13.75 21.03
N VAL A 345 22.83 -12.74 21.91
CA VAL A 345 21.78 -11.73 21.98
C VAL A 345 22.30 -10.30 22.05
N LYS A 346 21.58 -9.40 21.39
CA LYS A 346 21.75 -7.95 21.45
C LYS A 346 20.39 -7.29 21.69
N ILE A 347 20.29 -6.34 22.62
CA ILE A 347 19.09 -5.53 22.79
C ILE A 347 19.02 -4.56 21.60
N LEU A 348 17.89 -4.53 20.89
CA LEU A 348 17.66 -3.62 19.76
C LEU A 348 16.82 -2.41 20.15
N SER A 349 15.93 -2.56 21.13
CA SER A 349 15.11 -1.47 21.68
C SER A 349 14.52 -1.85 23.05
N GLN A 350 14.07 -0.85 23.80
CA GLN A 350 13.46 -1.00 25.12
C GLN A 350 12.11 -0.30 25.20
N TRP A 351 11.28 -0.77 26.12
CA TRP A 351 10.06 -0.08 26.53
C TRP A 351 10.40 1.09 27.48
N PRO A 352 9.48 2.06 27.68
CA PRO A 352 9.70 3.18 28.59
C PRO A 352 10.00 2.77 30.04
N ASP A 353 9.52 1.60 30.48
CA ASP A 353 9.82 1.03 31.81
C ASP A 353 11.22 0.38 31.92
N GLY A 354 12.01 0.40 30.84
CA GLY A 354 13.34 -0.20 30.75
C GLY A 354 13.35 -1.69 30.43
N SER A 355 12.20 -2.35 30.35
CA SER A 355 12.11 -3.73 29.90
C SER A 355 12.48 -3.87 28.42
N ILE A 356 12.98 -5.03 28.03
CA ILE A 356 13.41 -5.27 26.65
C ILE A 356 12.18 -5.34 25.76
N ARG A 357 12.18 -4.57 24.67
CA ARG A 357 11.11 -4.57 23.66
C ARG A 357 11.44 -5.45 22.47
N TRP A 358 12.67 -5.34 21.96
CA TRP A 358 13.20 -6.19 20.90
C TRP A 358 14.61 -6.64 21.24
N LEU A 359 14.89 -7.92 21.02
CA LEU A 359 16.24 -8.47 21.01
C LEU A 359 16.57 -9.07 19.65
N LEU A 360 17.82 -9.01 19.24
CA LEU A 360 18.36 -9.80 18.15
C LEU A 360 18.83 -11.13 18.73
N ALA A 361 18.31 -12.24 18.24
CA ALA A 361 18.77 -13.58 18.56
C ALA A 361 19.56 -14.17 17.39
N GLU A 362 20.76 -14.66 17.67
CA GLU A 362 21.70 -15.21 16.69
C GLU A 362 22.17 -16.60 17.14
N TYR A 363 21.96 -17.61 16.31
CA TYR A 363 22.26 -19.02 16.63
C TYR A 363 22.31 -19.90 15.39
N ASP A 364 22.90 -21.08 15.51
CA ASP A 364 22.93 -22.08 14.44
C ASP A 364 21.70 -22.98 14.45
N ALA A 365 21.17 -23.27 13.26
CA ALA A 365 20.11 -24.25 13.10
C ALA A 365 20.12 -24.92 11.74
N ASN A 366 19.30 -25.97 11.62
CA ASN A 366 18.99 -26.62 10.37
C ASN A 366 17.59 -26.21 9.90
N ALA A 367 17.39 -26.09 8.59
CA ALA A 367 16.07 -25.91 8.01
C ALA A 367 15.12 -27.05 8.44
N GLY A 368 13.90 -26.68 8.83
CA GLY A 368 12.87 -27.60 9.33
C GLY A 368 12.99 -27.93 10.82
N GLU A 369 14.01 -27.44 11.52
CA GLU A 369 14.12 -27.60 12.98
C GLU A 369 13.16 -26.65 13.72
N THR A 370 12.72 -27.07 14.91
CA THR A 370 12.06 -26.18 15.89
C THR A 370 13.00 -25.97 17.08
N ARG A 371 13.26 -24.70 17.40
CA ARG A 371 13.93 -24.27 18.64
C ARG A 371 12.91 -23.75 19.64
N THR A 372 13.29 -23.60 20.90
CA THR A 372 12.45 -22.92 21.91
C THR A 372 13.26 -21.86 22.63
N LEU A 373 12.76 -20.63 22.66
CA LEU A 373 13.29 -19.59 23.54
C LEU A 373 12.56 -19.68 24.88
N GLU A 374 13.31 -19.95 25.94
CA GLU A 374 12.80 -20.03 27.31
C GLU A 374 13.20 -18.80 28.13
N ILE A 375 12.27 -18.27 28.92
CA ILE A 375 12.46 -17.11 29.80
C ILE A 375 12.43 -17.58 31.27
N ASN A 376 13.56 -17.48 31.96
CA ASN A 376 13.74 -17.95 33.34
C ASN A 376 13.32 -16.90 34.39
N ASN A 377 13.13 -17.34 35.64
CA ASN A 377 12.81 -16.46 36.77
C ASN A 377 14.01 -15.67 37.30
N SER A 378 15.23 -16.14 37.03
CA SER A 378 16.49 -15.54 37.43
C SER A 378 17.47 -15.62 36.28
N GLU A 379 18.59 -14.91 36.39
CA GLU A 379 19.72 -15.09 35.48
C GLU A 379 20.13 -16.57 35.45
N VAL A 380 20.45 -17.04 34.25
CA VAL A 380 21.08 -18.35 34.10
C VAL A 380 22.55 -18.19 34.51
N THR A 381 23.05 -19.03 35.42
CA THR A 381 24.41 -18.89 36.00
C THR A 381 25.49 -19.62 35.21
N GLU A 382 25.12 -20.66 34.47
CA GLU A 382 25.94 -21.35 33.46
C GLU A 382 25.34 -21.09 32.07
N THR A 383 25.64 -19.94 31.47
CA THR A 383 24.96 -19.52 30.23
C THR A 383 25.70 -19.96 28.97
N ASN A 384 25.02 -20.73 28.11
CA ASN A 384 25.30 -20.77 26.66
C ASN A 384 24.87 -19.47 25.93
N VAL A 385 24.43 -18.46 26.71
CA VAL A 385 24.02 -17.13 26.23
C VAL A 385 25.18 -16.15 26.36
N SER A 386 25.56 -15.53 25.25
CA SER A 386 26.57 -14.47 25.21
C SER A 386 25.92 -13.12 24.84
N THR A 387 26.21 -12.07 25.61
CA THR A 387 25.81 -10.69 25.28
C THR A 387 26.99 -9.93 24.67
N THR A 388 26.73 -9.04 23.71
CA THR A 388 27.78 -8.27 23.00
C THR A 388 28.64 -7.38 23.90
N GLU A 389 28.17 -7.02 25.11
CA GLU A 389 28.85 -6.05 25.99
C GLU A 389 29.81 -6.68 27.01
N THR A 390 29.79 -8.00 27.21
CA THR A 390 30.43 -8.63 28.39
C THR A 390 31.74 -9.34 28.11
N ILE A 391 32.29 -9.25 26.89
CA ILE A 391 33.40 -10.13 26.51
C ILE A 391 34.61 -9.34 26.00
N ASP A 392 35.76 -9.60 26.63
CA ASP A 392 37.08 -9.12 26.22
C ASP A 392 37.39 -9.65 24.80
N PRO A 393 37.39 -8.78 23.77
CA PRO A 393 37.60 -9.21 22.39
C PRO A 393 38.93 -9.95 22.19
N ALA A 394 39.97 -9.59 22.95
CA ALA A 394 41.29 -10.20 22.85
C ALA A 394 41.27 -11.66 23.34
N LYS A 395 40.50 -11.97 24.40
CA LYS A 395 40.34 -13.35 24.91
C LYS A 395 39.52 -14.23 23.99
N ILE A 396 38.46 -13.70 23.38
CA ILE A 396 37.68 -14.47 22.39
C ILE A 396 38.53 -14.74 21.15
N LEU A 397 39.16 -13.71 20.59
CA LEU A 397 40.04 -13.85 19.44
C LEU A 397 41.09 -14.94 19.71
N ALA A 398 41.77 -14.89 20.86
CA ALA A 398 42.71 -15.95 21.27
C ALA A 398 42.08 -17.37 21.34
N SER A 399 40.79 -17.49 21.68
CA SER A 399 40.05 -18.76 21.69
C SER A 399 39.63 -19.26 20.30
N TRP A 400 39.33 -18.34 19.37
CA TRP A 400 39.04 -18.64 17.96
C TRP A 400 40.29 -19.12 17.20
N PHE A 401 41.49 -18.77 17.68
CA PHE A 401 42.74 -19.17 17.04
C PHE A 401 43.36 -20.49 17.54
N LYS A 402 42.71 -21.22 18.46
CA LYS A 402 43.13 -22.59 18.88
C LYS A 402 43.00 -23.63 17.74
N PRO A 403 43.70 -24.77 17.75
CA PRO A 403 43.53 -25.83 16.73
C PRO A 403 42.16 -26.51 16.85
N TRP A 404 41.52 -26.76 15.70
CA TRP A 404 40.12 -27.18 15.52
C TRP A 404 40.07 -28.28 14.44
N PRO A 405 39.01 -29.10 14.32
CA PRO A 405 38.89 -30.08 13.23
C PRO A 405 39.06 -29.46 11.82
N VAL A 406 39.52 -30.25 10.85
CA VAL A 406 39.92 -29.94 9.45
C VAL A 406 38.86 -29.19 8.59
N THR A 407 37.67 -28.95 9.13
CA THR A 407 36.53 -28.29 8.45
C THR A 407 36.33 -26.82 8.81
N ASN A 408 37.19 -26.22 9.64
CA ASN A 408 36.97 -24.89 10.20
C ASN A 408 37.79 -23.79 9.52
N ILE A 409 37.07 -22.74 9.13
CA ILE A 409 37.60 -21.52 8.50
C ILE A 409 38.03 -20.55 9.61
N LYS A 410 39.28 -20.09 9.58
CA LYS A 410 39.79 -19.00 10.41
C LYS A 410 39.89 -17.73 9.57
N VAL A 411 39.29 -16.63 9.98
CA VAL A 411 39.59 -15.32 9.38
C VAL A 411 40.64 -14.64 10.24
N LYS A 412 41.77 -14.27 9.64
CA LYS A 412 42.77 -13.41 10.29
C LYS A 412 42.66 -12.03 9.64
N PRO A 413 42.32 -10.99 10.42
CA PRO A 413 42.52 -9.62 9.96
C PRO A 413 44.03 -9.40 9.78
N LEU A 414 44.46 -9.15 8.55
CA LEU A 414 45.80 -8.68 8.26
C LEU A 414 45.72 -7.25 7.72
N PRO A 415 46.81 -6.46 7.79
CA PRO A 415 46.86 -5.17 7.14
C PRO A 415 46.79 -5.37 5.60
N GLY A 416 45.66 -5.03 4.98
CA GLY A 416 45.41 -5.10 3.54
C GLY A 416 43.91 -4.89 3.22
N PRO A 417 43.53 -4.55 1.97
CA PRO A 417 42.13 -4.28 1.61
C PRO A 417 41.29 -5.58 1.67
N LEU A 418 40.13 -5.50 2.33
CA LEU A 418 39.02 -6.46 2.26
C LEU A 418 39.42 -7.94 2.54
N CYS A 419 39.64 -8.30 3.81
CA CYS A 419 39.73 -9.65 4.42
C CYS A 419 40.66 -10.73 3.79
N SER A 420 41.42 -11.44 4.64
CA SER A 420 42.14 -12.68 4.27
C SER A 420 41.57 -13.87 5.05
N VAL A 421 41.34 -14.99 4.36
CA VAL A 421 40.69 -16.18 4.95
C VAL A 421 41.69 -17.32 5.00
N TRP A 422 41.71 -18.08 6.09
CA TRP A 422 42.71 -19.09 6.44
C TRP A 422 42.06 -20.41 6.88
N GLU A 423 42.78 -21.51 6.76
CA GLU A 423 42.32 -22.83 7.21
C GLU A 423 43.02 -23.29 8.49
N GLY A 424 42.25 -23.85 9.43
CA GLY A 424 42.60 -23.96 10.85
C GLY A 424 43.82 -24.81 11.25
N ASP A 425 44.09 -25.92 10.56
CA ASP A 425 45.09 -26.93 10.99
C ASP A 425 46.48 -26.77 10.34
N LYS A 426 46.61 -25.97 9.28
CA LYS A 426 47.85 -25.81 8.52
C LYS A 426 48.39 -24.39 8.44
N ASP A 427 47.69 -23.39 8.99
CA ASP A 427 47.95 -21.97 8.72
C ASP A 427 48.07 -21.72 7.20
N GLN A 428 47.29 -22.45 6.40
CA GLN A 428 47.23 -22.29 4.96
C GLN A 428 46.27 -21.16 4.63
N VAL A 429 46.76 -20.18 3.88
CA VAL A 429 45.93 -19.13 3.28
C VAL A 429 44.92 -19.80 2.35
N LEU A 430 43.65 -19.40 2.44
CA LEU A 430 42.61 -19.78 1.49
C LEU A 430 42.42 -18.68 0.45
N PHE A 431 42.35 -17.42 0.90
CA PHE A 431 42.43 -16.23 0.05
C PHE A 431 43.48 -15.27 0.59
N LYS A 432 44.40 -14.84 -0.27
CA LYS A 432 45.51 -13.96 0.10
C LYS A 432 45.03 -12.53 0.34
N GLU A 433 44.33 -11.97 -0.64
CA GLU A 433 43.84 -10.58 -0.68
C GLU A 433 42.57 -10.53 -1.54
N THR A 434 41.67 -9.58 -1.25
CA THR A 434 40.57 -9.23 -2.17
C THR A 434 40.65 -7.76 -2.55
N ASP A 435 40.39 -7.46 -3.82
CA ASP A 435 40.42 -6.08 -4.32
C ASP A 435 39.05 -5.66 -4.81
N LEU A 436 38.64 -4.45 -4.42
CA LEU A 436 37.56 -3.73 -5.05
C LEU A 436 38.14 -2.73 -6.05
N LEU A 437 37.92 -2.98 -7.33
CA LEU A 437 38.42 -2.18 -8.44
C LEU A 437 37.25 -1.52 -9.17
N MET A 438 37.35 -0.22 -9.43
CA MET A 438 36.34 0.53 -10.17
C MET A 438 37.00 1.21 -11.37
N LYS A 439 36.57 0.86 -12.58
CA LYS A 439 37.05 1.54 -13.79
C LYS A 439 36.08 2.65 -14.16
N VAL A 440 36.56 3.88 -14.19
CA VAL A 440 35.76 5.06 -14.53
C VAL A 440 36.17 5.66 -15.87
N GLN A 441 35.25 6.35 -16.52
CA GLN A 441 35.51 7.15 -17.71
C GLN A 441 35.89 8.57 -17.32
N THR A 442 36.99 9.06 -17.88
CA THR A 442 37.49 10.43 -17.71
C THR A 442 37.54 11.14 -19.06
N GLU A 443 37.77 12.45 -19.07
CA GLU A 443 37.95 13.21 -20.32
C GLU A 443 39.15 12.70 -21.15
N SER A 444 40.18 12.15 -20.49
CA SER A 444 41.39 11.60 -21.10
C SER A 444 41.31 10.11 -21.44
N GLY A 445 40.19 9.43 -21.15
CA GLY A 445 39.99 8.01 -21.45
C GLY A 445 39.31 7.24 -20.32
N SER A 446 40.06 6.33 -19.67
CA SER A 446 39.58 5.60 -18.50
C SER A 446 40.65 5.49 -17.44
N GLU A 447 40.25 5.59 -16.19
CA GLU A 447 41.09 5.44 -15.02
C GLU A 447 40.59 4.26 -14.16
N GLN A 448 41.49 3.60 -13.44
CA GLN A 448 41.13 2.57 -12.46
C GLN A 448 41.32 3.13 -11.06
N TRP A 449 40.25 3.08 -10.27
CA TRP A 449 40.25 3.34 -8.85
C TRP A 449 40.25 2.04 -8.07
N GLN A 450 40.80 2.05 -6.88
CA GLN A 450 40.95 0.85 -6.05
C GLN A 450 40.71 1.14 -4.57
N SER A 451 40.26 0.13 -3.83
CA SER A 451 40.15 0.22 -2.36
C SER A 451 41.52 0.43 -1.73
N LEU A 452 41.67 1.47 -0.90
CA LEU A 452 42.79 1.63 0.01
C LEU A 452 42.39 1.16 1.43
N GLN A 453 43.37 0.69 2.21
CA GLN A 453 43.18 0.15 3.57
C GLN A 453 42.65 1.22 4.55
N ASP A 454 41.77 0.78 5.47
CA ASP A 454 40.78 1.58 6.23
C ASP A 454 41.25 2.61 7.26
N GLU A 455 40.45 3.68 7.38
CA GLU A 455 40.38 4.63 8.50
C GLU A 455 39.49 4.11 9.66
N ASN A 456 38.58 3.15 9.41
CA ASN A 456 37.66 2.56 10.40
C ASN A 456 37.51 1.03 10.21
N HIS A 457 38.04 0.23 11.14
CA HIS A 457 37.91 -1.24 11.14
C HIS A 457 37.50 -1.72 12.53
N ARG A 458 36.44 -2.52 12.60
CA ARG A 458 35.87 -3.02 13.86
C ARG A 458 35.58 -4.51 13.77
N ILE A 459 36.19 -5.28 14.66
CA ILE A 459 35.86 -6.70 14.84
C ILE A 459 35.06 -6.86 16.12
N THR A 460 33.89 -7.49 16.00
CA THR A 460 33.03 -7.83 17.13
C THR A 460 32.95 -9.35 17.25
N PRO A 461 33.84 -9.98 18.05
CA PRO A 461 33.84 -11.42 18.22
C PRO A 461 32.78 -11.86 19.25
N SER A 462 32.26 -13.07 19.11
CA SER A 462 31.36 -13.70 20.08
C SER A 462 31.71 -15.18 20.31
N ALA A 463 30.92 -15.89 21.12
CA ALA A 463 31.12 -17.31 21.38
C ALA A 463 31.02 -18.19 20.13
N ASN A 464 30.18 -17.83 19.13
CA ASN A 464 29.90 -18.71 17.97
C ASN A 464 29.89 -18.00 16.61
N MET A 465 30.03 -16.67 16.59
CA MET A 465 30.09 -15.87 15.36
C MET A 465 31.16 -14.79 15.47
N LEU A 466 31.79 -14.47 14.34
CA LEU A 466 32.69 -13.35 14.19
C LEU A 466 32.08 -12.37 13.17
N LYS A 467 31.93 -11.11 13.59
CA LYS A 467 31.55 -9.99 12.73
C LYS A 467 32.77 -9.12 12.50
N ASP A 468 33.04 -8.82 11.25
CA ASP A 468 34.13 -7.96 10.80
C ASP A 468 33.55 -6.85 9.92
N GLU A 469 33.65 -5.61 10.40
CA GLU A 469 33.17 -4.41 9.74
C GLU A 469 34.37 -3.57 9.29
N GLN A 470 34.46 -3.36 7.97
CA GLN A 470 35.50 -2.59 7.30
C GLN A 470 34.85 -1.44 6.53
N GLY A 471 35.46 -0.26 6.53
CA GLY A 471 34.97 0.92 5.85
C GLY A 471 36.08 1.90 5.44
N GLY A 472 36.09 2.24 4.15
CA GLY A 472 37.18 3.00 3.54
C GLY A 472 36.76 3.79 2.30
N THR A 473 37.76 4.32 1.61
CA THR A 473 37.59 5.19 0.43
C THR A 473 38.31 4.56 -0.77
N LEU A 474 37.70 4.64 -1.96
CA LEU A 474 38.38 4.30 -3.20
C LEU A 474 39.35 5.42 -3.55
N VAL A 475 40.56 5.07 -3.96
CA VAL A 475 41.59 6.02 -4.39
C VAL A 475 41.84 5.92 -5.89
N ASP A 476 42.25 7.04 -6.49
CA ASP A 476 42.62 7.13 -7.89
C ASP A 476 44.00 6.52 -8.18
N SER A 477 44.46 6.64 -9.43
CA SER A 477 45.77 6.11 -9.85
C SER A 477 46.97 6.81 -9.21
N ASP A 478 46.78 8.02 -8.66
CA ASP A 478 47.76 8.78 -7.89
C ASP A 478 47.65 8.54 -6.37
N HIS A 479 46.82 7.57 -5.93
CA HIS A 479 46.48 7.29 -4.53
C HIS A 479 45.76 8.43 -3.80
N LYS A 480 45.06 9.33 -4.51
CA LYS A 480 44.25 10.38 -3.88
C LYS A 480 42.84 9.86 -3.58
N PRO A 481 42.26 10.19 -2.41
CA PRO A 481 40.88 9.82 -2.10
C PRO A 481 39.88 10.36 -3.13
N THR A 482 38.99 9.49 -3.60
CA THR A 482 37.86 9.86 -4.45
C THR A 482 36.62 10.16 -3.61
N GLY A 483 35.49 10.49 -4.27
CA GLY A 483 34.20 10.61 -3.60
C GLY A 483 33.50 9.29 -3.30
N PHE A 484 34.12 8.13 -3.58
CA PHE A 484 33.52 6.82 -3.39
C PHE A 484 34.01 6.16 -2.11
N HIS A 485 33.06 5.78 -1.26
CA HIS A 485 33.29 5.02 -0.05
C HIS A 485 32.77 3.60 -0.19
N TYR A 486 33.37 2.67 0.53
CA TYR A 486 32.86 1.31 0.65
C TYR A 486 32.70 0.92 2.11
N THR A 487 31.77 0.02 2.37
CA THR A 487 31.61 -0.66 3.65
C THR A 487 31.43 -2.15 3.38
N LEU A 488 32.20 -2.97 4.06
CA LEU A 488 32.12 -4.42 4.00
C LEU A 488 31.76 -4.96 5.37
N GLN A 489 30.65 -5.67 5.47
CA GLN A 489 30.26 -6.43 6.65
C GLN A 489 30.43 -7.90 6.38
N THR A 490 31.34 -8.55 7.09
CA THR A 490 31.62 -9.98 6.96
C THR A 490 31.15 -10.71 8.20
N GLU A 491 30.40 -11.80 7.97
CA GLU A 491 29.83 -12.63 9.01
C GLU A 491 30.29 -14.07 8.83
N LEU A 492 30.90 -14.61 9.88
CA LEU A 492 31.47 -15.94 9.90
C LEU A 492 30.95 -16.73 11.10
N MET A 493 30.54 -17.96 10.84
CA MET A 493 30.17 -18.91 11.89
C MET A 493 31.34 -19.75 12.35
N ARG A 494 31.39 -20.03 13.66
CA ARG A 494 32.49 -20.77 14.29
C ARG A 494 32.61 -22.21 13.80
N GLU A 495 31.49 -22.88 13.56
CA GLU A 495 31.40 -24.30 13.16
C GLU A 495 30.81 -24.47 11.73
N GLY A 496 30.64 -23.36 10.99
CA GLY A 496 29.96 -23.34 9.70
C GLY A 496 30.95 -23.13 8.53
N PRO A 497 30.76 -23.82 7.38
CA PRO A 497 31.61 -23.63 6.20
C PRO A 497 31.25 -22.37 5.38
N GLN A 498 30.21 -21.64 5.79
CA GLN A 498 29.66 -20.50 5.07
C GLN A 498 30.11 -19.17 5.69
N MET A 499 30.50 -18.24 4.83
CA MET A 499 30.79 -16.84 5.13
C MET A 499 29.86 -15.96 4.31
N ARG A 500 29.24 -14.97 4.94
CA ARG A 500 28.40 -13.97 4.27
C ARG A 500 29.09 -12.62 4.29
N MET A 501 29.02 -11.93 3.17
CA MET A 501 29.67 -10.64 3.00
C MET A 501 28.69 -9.66 2.35
N CYS A 502 28.45 -8.54 3.01
CA CYS A 502 27.60 -7.47 2.52
C CYS A 502 28.48 -6.27 2.17
N LEU A 503 28.67 -6.00 0.87
CA LEU A 503 29.47 -4.90 0.35
C LEU A 503 28.55 -3.77 -0.11
N THR A 504 28.66 -2.60 0.50
CA THR A 504 28.00 -1.36 0.06
C THR A 504 29.04 -0.44 -0.56
N VAL A 505 28.79 0.05 -1.77
CA VAL A 505 29.59 1.11 -2.41
C VAL A 505 28.73 2.35 -2.50
N THR A 506 29.24 3.50 -2.04
CA THR A 506 28.51 4.78 -1.96
C THR A 506 29.30 5.89 -2.62
N HIS A 507 28.67 6.64 -3.52
CA HIS A 507 29.20 7.92 -4.01
C HIS A 507 28.83 9.01 -3.00
N ALA A 508 29.66 9.20 -1.96
CA ALA A 508 29.35 10.06 -0.81
C ALA A 508 29.58 11.56 -1.09
N VAL A 509 29.24 12.01 -2.29
CA VAL A 509 29.26 13.43 -2.68
C VAL A 509 27.82 13.88 -2.87
N ALA A 510 27.43 14.93 -2.15
CA ALA A 510 26.05 15.42 -2.18
C ALA A 510 25.64 15.93 -3.57
N ARG A 511 24.39 15.66 -3.96
CA ARG A 511 23.75 16.24 -5.16
C ARG A 511 23.66 17.76 -5.08
N LYS A 512 23.84 18.41 -6.23
CA LYS A 512 23.72 19.86 -6.38
C LYS A 512 22.43 20.23 -7.10
N GLN A 513 21.80 21.32 -6.67
CA GLN A 513 20.64 21.88 -7.38
C GLN A 513 21.07 22.58 -8.68
N PRO A 514 20.21 22.63 -9.72
CA PRO A 514 18.89 22.00 -9.82
C PRO A 514 18.99 20.47 -9.97
N TYR A 515 18.16 19.71 -9.24
CA TYR A 515 18.27 18.24 -9.15
C TYR A 515 17.82 17.50 -10.41
N GLU A 516 17.12 18.17 -11.33
CA GLU A 516 16.76 17.64 -12.65
C GLU A 516 18.00 17.31 -13.49
N THR A 517 19.15 17.92 -13.17
CA THR A 517 20.43 17.55 -13.75
C THR A 517 21.18 16.62 -12.80
N PRO A 518 21.55 15.41 -13.23
CA PRO A 518 22.31 14.51 -12.40
C PRO A 518 23.75 15.01 -12.23
N ASN A 519 24.03 15.69 -11.10
CA ASN A 519 25.33 16.29 -10.82
C ASN A 519 25.64 16.29 -9.31
N PRO A 520 26.80 15.76 -8.87
CA PRO A 520 27.85 15.12 -9.69
C PRO A 520 27.45 13.75 -10.24
N VAL A 521 28.07 13.35 -11.35
CA VAL A 521 27.97 12.01 -11.95
C VAL A 521 29.35 11.51 -12.29
N VAL A 522 29.61 10.24 -11.97
CA VAL A 522 30.79 9.51 -12.42
C VAL A 522 30.35 8.39 -13.34
N LYS A 523 30.95 8.33 -14.54
CA LYS A 523 30.66 7.30 -15.54
C LYS A 523 31.49 6.05 -15.25
N VAL A 524 30.88 5.03 -14.66
CA VAL A 524 31.54 3.80 -14.23
C VAL A 524 31.42 2.75 -15.33
N LYS A 525 32.55 2.33 -15.90
CA LYS A 525 32.61 1.29 -16.95
C LYS A 525 32.55 -0.12 -16.38
N ASP A 526 33.09 -0.33 -15.19
CA ASP A 526 33.28 -1.66 -14.60
C ASP A 526 33.51 -1.54 -13.09
N ILE A 527 32.96 -2.48 -12.32
CA ILE A 527 33.23 -2.60 -10.88
C ILE A 527 33.51 -4.06 -10.61
N ARG A 528 34.75 -4.39 -10.24
CA ARG A 528 35.18 -5.76 -9.97
C ARG A 528 35.46 -5.94 -8.50
N TRP A 529 34.97 -7.06 -7.96
CA TRP A 529 35.44 -7.57 -6.69
C TRP A 529 36.17 -8.89 -6.93
N VAL A 530 37.48 -8.87 -6.71
CA VAL A 530 38.43 -9.92 -7.10
C VAL A 530 38.88 -10.71 -5.87
N PHE A 531 38.84 -12.03 -5.96
CA PHE A 531 39.29 -12.97 -4.93
C PHE A 531 40.48 -13.77 -5.43
N ARG A 532 41.56 -13.80 -4.62
CA ARG A 532 42.81 -14.50 -4.96
C ARG A 532 43.01 -15.75 -4.10
N PRO A 533 42.73 -16.96 -4.61
CA PRO A 533 43.04 -18.18 -3.89
C PRO A 533 44.55 -18.31 -3.65
N ALA A 534 44.94 -19.05 -2.61
CA ALA A 534 46.35 -19.20 -2.27
C ALA A 534 47.16 -20.09 -3.24
N GLY A 535 46.49 -20.86 -4.10
CA GLY A 535 47.09 -21.69 -5.15
C GLY A 535 46.31 -21.57 -6.48
N GLU A 536 46.87 -22.14 -7.54
CA GLU A 536 46.27 -22.10 -8.89
C GLU A 536 44.92 -22.82 -8.91
N ILE A 537 43.96 -22.24 -9.63
CA ILE A 537 42.64 -22.83 -9.85
C ILE A 537 42.77 -23.96 -10.87
N THR A 538 42.41 -25.16 -10.44
CA THR A 538 42.56 -26.41 -11.20
C THR A 538 41.27 -26.93 -11.82
N ALA A 539 40.12 -26.52 -11.29
CA ALA A 539 38.81 -26.85 -11.84
C ALA A 539 37.80 -25.74 -11.53
N VAL A 540 36.87 -25.52 -12.46
CA VAL A 540 35.82 -24.49 -12.35
C VAL A 540 34.49 -25.06 -12.78
N ARG A 541 33.45 -24.61 -12.11
CA ARG A 541 32.07 -24.95 -12.43
C ARG A 541 31.17 -23.74 -12.23
N PHE A 542 30.19 -23.56 -13.11
CA PHE A 542 29.14 -22.56 -12.97
C PHE A 542 27.79 -23.23 -12.69
N GLY A 543 26.95 -22.59 -11.88
CA GLY A 543 25.53 -22.94 -11.80
C GLY A 543 24.79 -22.49 -13.06
N SER A 544 23.86 -23.32 -13.54
CA SER A 544 22.97 -23.03 -14.66
C SER A 544 21.53 -23.43 -14.32
N GLU A 545 20.56 -22.96 -15.10
CA GLU A 545 19.15 -23.41 -14.96
C GLU A 545 19.00 -24.93 -15.15
N SER A 546 19.87 -25.52 -15.96
CA SER A 546 19.94 -26.96 -16.24
C SER A 546 20.80 -27.76 -15.25
N GLY A 547 21.32 -27.12 -14.20
CA GLY A 547 22.18 -27.75 -13.19
C GLY A 547 23.54 -27.08 -13.09
N VAL A 548 24.59 -27.75 -13.57
CA VAL A 548 25.97 -27.29 -13.39
C VAL A 548 26.82 -27.55 -14.62
N VAL A 549 27.70 -26.59 -14.93
CA VAL A 549 28.54 -26.56 -16.12
C VAL A 549 30.01 -26.54 -15.72
N ASP A 550 30.76 -27.59 -16.05
CA ASP A 550 32.21 -27.62 -15.87
C ASP A 550 32.92 -26.89 -17.03
N VAL A 551 33.93 -26.07 -16.72
CA VAL A 551 34.69 -25.30 -17.73
C VAL A 551 36.22 -25.40 -17.49
N PRO A 552 37.04 -25.39 -18.56
CA PRO A 552 38.50 -25.34 -18.43
C PRO A 552 38.99 -23.96 -17.98
N VAL A 553 40.17 -23.89 -17.35
CA VAL A 553 40.72 -22.66 -16.73
C VAL A 553 41.95 -22.13 -17.47
N ASP A 554 42.12 -22.48 -18.75
CA ASP A 554 43.32 -22.09 -19.50
C ASP A 554 43.37 -20.59 -19.83
N SER A 555 42.20 -19.92 -19.84
CA SER A 555 42.01 -18.47 -20.04
C SER A 555 40.97 -17.92 -19.07
N GLU A 556 40.75 -16.59 -19.03
CA GLU A 556 39.58 -16.04 -18.35
C GLU A 556 38.30 -16.63 -18.96
N VAL A 557 37.37 -17.05 -18.11
CA VAL A 557 36.05 -17.57 -18.48
C VAL A 557 34.99 -16.79 -17.73
N VAL A 558 33.93 -16.40 -18.44
CA VAL A 558 32.87 -15.56 -17.90
C VAL A 558 31.52 -16.27 -17.96
N LEU A 559 30.74 -16.15 -16.89
CA LEU A 559 29.29 -16.22 -16.94
C LEU A 559 28.77 -14.79 -17.02
N ASP A 560 28.12 -14.45 -18.13
CA ASP A 560 27.61 -13.12 -18.42
C ASP A 560 26.08 -13.09 -18.37
N GLN A 561 25.53 -12.23 -17.53
CA GLN A 561 24.10 -11.90 -17.50
C GLN A 561 23.95 -10.42 -17.91
N PRO A 562 23.86 -10.14 -19.22
CA PRO A 562 23.77 -8.77 -19.73
C PRO A 562 22.42 -8.11 -19.46
N ASP A 563 21.35 -8.89 -19.32
CA ASP A 563 19.98 -8.43 -19.09
C ASP A 563 19.17 -9.46 -18.30
N GLU A 564 17.89 -9.18 -18.02
CA GLU A 564 17.01 -9.99 -17.19
C GLU A 564 16.46 -11.26 -17.87
N LEU A 565 16.68 -11.42 -19.18
CA LEU A 565 16.09 -12.48 -20.01
C LEU A 565 17.13 -13.44 -20.61
N HIS A 566 18.42 -13.14 -20.46
CA HIS A 566 19.48 -13.91 -21.09
C HIS A 566 20.77 -13.97 -20.28
N TYR A 567 21.40 -15.13 -20.25
CA TYR A 567 22.79 -15.29 -19.83
C TYR A 567 23.57 -16.24 -20.73
N THR A 568 24.89 -16.06 -20.74
CA THR A 568 25.84 -16.97 -21.38
C THR A 568 26.89 -17.47 -20.41
N ILE A 569 27.40 -18.67 -20.63
CA ILE A 569 28.61 -19.21 -19.99
C ILE A 569 29.60 -19.52 -21.11
N GLU A 570 30.70 -18.78 -21.12
CA GLU A 570 31.77 -18.99 -22.08
C GLU A 570 32.45 -20.34 -21.85
N ARG A 571 32.85 -20.99 -22.94
CA ARG A 571 33.62 -22.25 -22.90
C ARG A 571 34.75 -22.18 -23.93
N PRO A 572 36.01 -21.97 -23.50
CA PRO A 572 37.13 -21.88 -24.43
C PRO A 572 37.16 -23.05 -25.42
N GLY A 573 37.16 -22.74 -26.72
CA GLY A 573 37.16 -23.74 -27.79
C GLY A 573 35.85 -24.51 -28.01
N GLN A 574 34.77 -24.15 -27.31
CA GLN A 574 33.43 -24.75 -27.45
C GLN A 574 32.36 -23.67 -27.63
N LYS A 575 31.15 -24.05 -28.04
CA LYS A 575 30.02 -23.11 -28.07
C LYS A 575 29.67 -22.65 -26.64
N PRO A 576 29.33 -21.37 -26.41
CA PRO A 576 28.78 -20.94 -25.13
C PRO A 576 27.55 -21.76 -24.74
N ILE A 577 27.26 -21.85 -23.45
CA ILE A 577 25.96 -22.30 -22.96
C ILE A 577 25.11 -21.07 -22.73
N GLU A 578 23.85 -21.12 -23.14
CA GLU A 578 22.91 -20.03 -22.97
C GLU A 578 21.73 -20.48 -22.12
N GLY A 579 21.13 -19.52 -21.42
CA GLY A 579 19.90 -19.70 -20.66
C GLY A 579 19.22 -18.36 -20.41
N THR A 580 18.20 -18.36 -19.55
CA THR A 580 17.38 -17.18 -19.29
C THR A 580 17.86 -16.43 -18.05
N ARG A 581 17.89 -17.08 -16.88
CA ARG A 581 18.28 -16.47 -15.60
C ARG A 581 19.30 -17.32 -14.87
N SER A 582 20.53 -16.82 -14.78
CA SER A 582 21.60 -17.52 -14.08
C SER A 582 21.32 -17.59 -12.57
N PRO A 583 21.52 -18.76 -11.93
CA PRO A 583 21.52 -18.89 -10.47
C PRO A 583 22.57 -18.04 -9.74
N GLY A 584 23.53 -17.46 -10.47
CA GLY A 584 24.45 -16.46 -9.92
C GLY A 584 25.55 -17.02 -9.01
N TRP A 585 26.02 -18.24 -9.26
CA TRP A 585 27.10 -18.83 -8.49
C TRP A 585 28.10 -19.64 -9.33
N LEU A 586 29.31 -19.77 -8.79
CA LEU A 586 30.42 -20.55 -9.34
C LEU A 586 31.10 -21.37 -8.24
N GLY A 587 31.78 -22.44 -8.61
CA GLY A 587 32.69 -23.21 -7.78
C GLY A 587 34.09 -23.22 -8.37
N VAL A 588 35.11 -22.97 -7.55
CA VAL A 588 36.53 -23.07 -7.93
C VAL A 588 37.23 -24.11 -7.07
N GLN A 589 38.11 -24.90 -7.67
CA GLN A 589 38.97 -25.84 -6.96
C GLN A 589 40.41 -25.34 -6.94
N ALA A 590 40.94 -25.07 -5.75
CA ALA A 590 42.35 -24.72 -5.54
C ALA A 590 42.90 -25.52 -4.35
N ASN A 591 44.17 -25.96 -4.45
CA ASN A 591 44.81 -26.78 -3.40
C ASN A 591 43.99 -28.01 -2.96
N GLY A 592 43.22 -28.61 -3.88
CA GLY A 592 42.39 -29.79 -3.62
C GLY A 592 41.06 -29.52 -2.90
N ARG A 593 40.67 -28.25 -2.68
CA ARG A 593 39.40 -27.87 -2.03
C ARG A 593 38.51 -27.06 -2.94
N TRP A 594 37.20 -27.20 -2.78
CA TRP A 594 36.22 -26.39 -3.48
C TRP A 594 35.80 -25.19 -2.65
N THR A 595 35.77 -24.03 -3.28
CA THR A 595 35.12 -22.82 -2.79
C THR A 595 33.95 -22.52 -3.72
N LYS A 596 32.75 -22.47 -3.16
CA LYS A 596 31.56 -21.93 -3.83
C LYS A 596 31.50 -20.43 -3.57
N PHE A 597 31.24 -19.66 -4.62
CA PHE A 597 31.01 -18.23 -4.59
C PHE A 597 29.68 -17.94 -5.25
N GLY A 598 28.82 -17.19 -4.58
CA GLY A 598 27.53 -16.80 -5.14
C GLY A 598 27.15 -15.39 -4.78
N LEU A 599 26.46 -14.72 -5.70
CA LEU A 599 25.91 -13.39 -5.51
C LEU A 599 24.39 -13.50 -5.44
N ARG A 600 23.82 -13.11 -4.29
CA ARG A 600 22.37 -13.10 -4.14
C ARG A 600 21.76 -12.03 -5.04
N HIS A 601 20.63 -12.36 -5.67
CA HIS A 601 19.95 -11.51 -6.65
C HIS A 601 20.79 -11.14 -7.89
N PHE A 602 21.60 -12.09 -8.39
CA PHE A 602 22.54 -11.87 -9.50
C PHE A 602 21.85 -11.37 -10.78
N TRP A 603 20.91 -12.14 -11.33
CA TRP A 603 20.26 -11.78 -12.59
C TRP A 603 19.31 -10.61 -12.44
N GLN A 604 18.68 -10.47 -11.27
CA GLN A 604 17.77 -9.36 -10.98
C GLN A 604 18.47 -8.01 -10.98
N ASN A 605 19.77 -7.96 -10.69
CA ASN A 605 20.58 -6.74 -10.67
C ASN A 605 21.50 -6.63 -11.90
N CYS A 606 21.12 -7.23 -13.04
CA CYS A 606 21.86 -7.15 -14.30
C CYS A 606 22.14 -5.69 -14.73
N PRO A 607 23.15 -5.44 -15.58
CA PRO A 607 24.14 -6.38 -16.10
C PRO A 607 25.20 -6.79 -15.07
N LYS A 608 25.50 -8.10 -14.97
CA LYS A 608 26.55 -8.64 -14.09
C LYS A 608 27.31 -9.79 -14.74
N GLN A 609 28.54 -9.98 -14.28
CA GLN A 609 29.38 -11.11 -14.69
C GLN A 609 29.99 -11.82 -13.50
N LEU A 610 30.07 -13.14 -13.57
CA LEU A 610 31.00 -13.92 -12.76
C LEU A 610 32.19 -14.29 -13.64
N PHE A 611 33.40 -14.13 -13.13
CA PHE A 611 34.60 -14.42 -13.89
C PHE A 611 35.55 -15.33 -13.11
N VAL A 612 36.29 -16.16 -13.84
CA VAL A 612 37.34 -17.01 -13.30
C VAL A 612 38.54 -17.03 -14.25
N SER A 613 39.73 -17.04 -13.69
CA SER A 613 41.04 -17.19 -14.36
C SER A 613 41.89 -18.17 -13.55
N LYS A 614 43.14 -18.45 -13.97
CA LYS A 614 44.04 -19.35 -13.23
C LYS A 614 44.35 -18.88 -11.80
N ASP A 615 44.46 -17.57 -11.61
CA ASP A 615 44.95 -16.99 -10.36
C ASP A 615 43.85 -16.29 -9.55
N ASN A 616 42.71 -15.97 -10.19
CA ASN A 616 41.67 -15.14 -9.58
C ASN A 616 40.27 -15.58 -10.01
N PHE A 617 39.28 -15.33 -9.16
CA PHE A 617 37.87 -15.38 -9.50
C PHE A 617 37.12 -14.20 -8.88
N GLY A 618 35.88 -13.96 -9.27
CA GLY A 618 35.07 -12.95 -8.62
C GLY A 618 33.87 -12.53 -9.42
N VAL A 619 33.43 -11.31 -9.18
CA VAL A 619 32.24 -10.72 -9.78
C VAL A 619 32.55 -9.35 -10.38
N ARG A 620 31.99 -9.08 -11.56
CA ARG A 620 31.81 -7.72 -12.06
C ARG A 620 30.40 -7.26 -11.64
N LEU A 621 30.35 -6.40 -10.64
CA LEU A 621 29.11 -5.86 -10.07
C LEU A 621 28.38 -4.97 -11.08
N TRP A 622 29.12 -4.36 -12.01
CA TRP A 622 28.59 -3.74 -13.22
C TRP A 622 29.36 -4.26 -14.44
N ALA A 623 28.64 -4.81 -15.41
CA ALA A 623 29.21 -5.34 -16.66
C ALA A 623 28.50 -4.81 -17.92
N GLY A 624 27.87 -3.63 -17.82
CA GLY A 624 27.11 -3.05 -18.92
C GLY A 624 28.00 -2.64 -20.10
N LYS A 625 27.42 -2.71 -21.31
CA LYS A 625 28.08 -2.24 -22.56
C LYS A 625 28.40 -0.74 -22.48
N GLU A 626 27.47 0.03 -21.93
CA GLU A 626 27.64 1.46 -21.68
C GLU A 626 28.05 1.71 -20.21
N PRO A 627 28.80 2.80 -19.94
CA PRO A 627 29.10 3.19 -18.57
C PRO A 627 27.84 3.47 -17.75
N PHE A 628 27.78 2.99 -16.52
CA PHE A 628 26.77 3.38 -15.56
C PHE A 628 27.01 4.81 -15.07
N GLU A 629 26.00 5.67 -15.15
CA GLU A 629 26.06 7.02 -14.59
C GLU A 629 25.80 6.97 -13.09
N TRP A 630 26.86 6.88 -12.28
CA TRP A 630 26.77 6.84 -10.81
C TRP A 630 26.72 8.26 -10.23
N GLU A 631 25.52 8.67 -9.88
CA GLU A 631 25.21 10.00 -9.37
C GLU A 631 25.65 10.20 -7.93
N GLY A 632 25.87 11.45 -7.52
CA GLY A 632 26.13 11.79 -6.11
C GLY A 632 25.01 11.31 -5.20
N GLY A 633 25.35 10.83 -4.01
CA GLY A 633 24.41 10.34 -3.00
C GLY A 633 23.92 8.91 -3.23
N LEU A 634 24.12 8.32 -4.41
CA LEU A 634 23.73 6.93 -4.68
C LEU A 634 24.67 5.94 -3.99
N ALA A 635 24.09 4.89 -3.43
CA ALA A 635 24.79 3.70 -3.00
C ALA A 635 24.26 2.45 -3.72
N LYS A 636 24.97 1.33 -3.59
CA LYS A 636 24.43 0.00 -3.91
C LYS A 636 25.09 -1.06 -3.04
N THR A 637 24.25 -1.91 -2.45
CA THR A 637 24.65 -3.01 -1.57
C THR A 637 24.53 -4.36 -2.29
N HIS A 638 25.53 -5.21 -2.09
CA HIS A 638 25.66 -6.52 -2.70
C HIS A 638 25.96 -7.58 -1.65
N GLU A 639 25.17 -8.66 -1.64
CA GLU A 639 25.34 -9.79 -0.73
C GLU A 639 26.02 -10.95 -1.45
N VAL A 640 27.24 -11.26 -1.03
CA VAL A 640 28.04 -12.40 -1.48
C VAL A 640 28.01 -13.48 -0.41
N VAL A 641 27.84 -14.72 -0.86
CA VAL A 641 27.96 -15.92 -0.03
C VAL A 641 29.17 -16.70 -0.51
N LEU A 642 30.03 -17.09 0.43
CA LEU A 642 31.15 -17.99 0.22
C LEU A 642 30.91 -19.26 1.03
N GLU A 643 31.12 -20.43 0.44
CA GLU A 643 30.98 -21.72 1.12
C GLU A 643 32.13 -22.65 0.74
N MET A 644 32.79 -23.23 1.74
CA MET A 644 33.87 -24.19 1.52
C MET A 644 33.40 -25.63 1.59
N SER A 645 33.89 -26.46 0.69
CA SER A 645 33.50 -27.87 0.59
C SER A 645 34.67 -28.76 0.16
N LEU A 646 34.69 -29.98 0.68
CA LEU A 646 35.53 -31.06 0.13
C LEU A 646 34.87 -31.70 -1.10
N ASP A 647 33.53 -31.72 -1.12
CA ASP A 647 32.73 -32.28 -2.19
C ASP A 647 32.63 -31.32 -3.37
N LYS A 648 32.54 -31.90 -4.57
CA LYS A 648 32.31 -31.15 -5.81
C LYS A 648 30.95 -30.43 -5.74
N PRO A 649 30.89 -29.11 -5.97
CA PRO A 649 29.64 -28.35 -5.89
C PRO A 649 28.60 -28.79 -6.92
N GLU A 650 27.39 -29.08 -6.47
CA GLU A 650 26.23 -29.33 -7.34
C GLU A 650 25.19 -28.21 -7.26
N THR A 651 25.08 -27.58 -6.09
CA THR A 651 24.16 -26.47 -5.82
C THR A 651 24.76 -25.49 -4.81
N MET A 652 24.19 -24.30 -4.76
CA MET A 652 24.47 -23.28 -3.75
C MET A 652 23.17 -22.59 -3.34
N HIS A 653 22.98 -22.39 -2.04
CA HIS A 653 21.83 -21.68 -1.49
C HIS A 653 22.27 -20.29 -1.02
N LEU A 654 21.69 -19.25 -1.61
CA LEU A 654 22.08 -17.85 -1.36
C LEU A 654 21.22 -17.19 -0.29
N ASP A 655 19.94 -17.55 -0.21
CA ASP A 655 19.04 -17.01 0.81
C ASP A 655 19.42 -17.50 2.22
N PRO A 656 19.35 -16.64 3.25
CA PRO A 656 19.61 -17.01 4.62
C PRO A 656 18.49 -17.88 5.21
N LEU A 657 18.81 -18.65 6.26
CA LEU A 657 17.79 -19.29 7.08
C LEU A 657 16.96 -18.21 7.79
N ARG A 658 15.64 -18.40 7.82
CA ARG A 658 14.71 -17.51 8.51
C ARG A 658 14.09 -18.20 9.72
N ALA A 659 13.81 -17.43 10.75
CA ALA A 659 13.05 -17.91 11.91
C ALA A 659 11.64 -17.33 11.89
N VAL A 660 10.67 -18.19 12.20
CA VAL A 660 9.26 -17.84 12.33
C VAL A 660 8.87 -18.02 13.79
N ILE A 661 8.54 -16.90 14.43
CA ILE A 661 7.98 -16.83 15.78
C ILE A 661 6.45 -16.87 15.64
N PRO A 662 5.71 -17.58 16.52
CA PRO A 662 4.26 -17.64 16.46
C PRO A 662 3.63 -16.25 16.32
N PRO A 663 2.78 -15.99 15.30
CA PRO A 663 2.12 -14.70 15.14
C PRO A 663 1.33 -14.26 16.37
N ALA A 664 0.73 -15.19 17.11
CA ALA A 664 0.08 -14.91 18.39
C ALA A 664 1.04 -14.30 19.43
N TRP A 665 2.28 -14.80 19.50
CA TRP A 665 3.33 -14.20 20.35
C TRP A 665 3.66 -12.79 19.85
N VAL A 666 4.07 -12.69 18.59
CA VAL A 666 4.54 -11.44 17.96
C VAL A 666 3.52 -10.32 18.13
N CYS A 667 2.27 -10.55 17.72
CA CYS A 667 1.20 -9.56 17.82
C CYS A 667 0.77 -9.31 19.28
N GLY A 668 0.74 -10.35 20.12
CA GLY A 668 0.35 -10.24 21.53
C GLY A 668 1.30 -9.39 22.38
N THR A 669 2.59 -9.34 22.02
CA THR A 669 3.56 -8.46 22.69
C THR A 669 3.29 -6.97 22.50
N LYS A 670 2.60 -6.61 21.40
CA LYS A 670 2.43 -5.23 20.92
C LYS A 670 3.75 -4.50 20.62
N ALA A 671 4.88 -5.19 20.55
CA ALA A 671 6.19 -4.58 20.27
C ALA A 671 6.28 -3.95 18.86
N ALA A 672 5.42 -4.35 17.93
CA ALA A 672 5.24 -3.75 16.60
C ALA A 672 3.93 -2.93 16.47
N GLY A 673 3.31 -2.55 17.60
CA GLY A 673 1.99 -1.93 17.63
C GLY A 673 0.85 -2.93 17.80
N ALA A 674 -0.39 -2.44 17.73
CA ALA A 674 -1.62 -3.19 18.05
C ALA A 674 -2.10 -4.11 16.90
N LEU A 675 -1.20 -4.94 16.39
CA LEU A 675 -1.46 -5.82 15.24
C LEU A 675 -2.36 -6.99 15.58
N MET A 676 -3.15 -7.40 14.58
CA MET A 676 -3.93 -8.63 14.63
C MET A 676 -3.28 -9.70 13.75
N PRO A 677 -2.90 -10.87 14.29
CA PRO A 677 -2.43 -11.96 13.45
C PRO A 677 -3.57 -12.47 12.58
N ARG A 678 -3.22 -13.13 11.47
CA ARG A 678 -4.24 -13.77 10.64
C ARG A 678 -4.86 -14.91 11.45
N THR A 679 -6.16 -14.82 11.71
CA THR A 679 -6.93 -15.72 12.58
C THR A 679 -8.30 -16.01 11.98
N PRO A 680 -9.05 -17.01 12.48
CA PRO A 680 -10.44 -17.21 12.06
C PRO A 680 -11.26 -15.92 12.20
N GLU A 681 -11.08 -15.17 13.30
CA GLU A 681 -11.79 -13.92 13.54
C GLU A 681 -11.45 -12.81 12.53
N SER A 682 -10.23 -12.79 11.97
CA SER A 682 -9.89 -11.84 10.90
C SER A 682 -10.60 -12.22 9.59
N LEU A 683 -10.74 -13.52 9.29
CA LEU A 683 -11.50 -14.00 8.13
C LEU A 683 -13.03 -13.91 8.34
N GLU A 684 -13.53 -13.91 9.58
CA GLU A 684 -14.94 -13.63 9.87
C GLU A 684 -15.31 -12.17 9.59
N SER A 685 -14.41 -11.26 9.97
CA SER A 685 -14.70 -9.83 9.99
C SER A 685 -14.31 -9.15 8.68
N LEU A 686 -13.13 -9.48 8.12
CA LEU A 686 -12.51 -8.75 7.01
C LEU A 686 -11.88 -9.68 5.95
N PRO A 687 -12.54 -10.77 5.49
CA PRO A 687 -11.90 -11.77 4.63
C PRO A 687 -11.52 -11.24 3.24
N TYR A 688 -12.29 -10.30 2.71
CA TYR A 688 -12.00 -9.68 1.42
C TYR A 688 -10.78 -8.76 1.50
N TRP A 689 -10.56 -8.11 2.65
CA TRP A 689 -9.39 -7.27 2.90
C TRP A 689 -8.12 -8.10 3.02
N GLU A 690 -8.16 -9.24 3.70
CA GLU A 690 -7.05 -10.21 3.71
C GLU A 690 -6.68 -10.65 2.29
N ALA A 691 -7.68 -11.00 1.47
CA ALA A 691 -7.47 -11.48 0.09
C ALA A 691 -6.88 -10.40 -0.80
N ARG A 692 -7.48 -9.21 -0.78
CA ARG A 692 -7.07 -8.12 -1.64
C ARG A 692 -5.61 -7.73 -1.40
N ARG A 693 -5.22 -7.64 -0.13
CA ARG A 693 -3.84 -7.33 0.27
C ARG A 693 -2.84 -8.37 -0.22
N GLN A 694 -3.12 -9.65 -0.02
CA GLN A 694 -2.22 -10.70 -0.51
C GLN A 694 -2.07 -10.64 -2.05
N ILE A 695 -3.17 -10.45 -2.78
CA ILE A 695 -3.16 -10.39 -4.24
C ILE A 695 -2.39 -9.17 -4.73
N ASP A 696 -2.68 -7.98 -4.19
CA ASP A 696 -2.03 -6.74 -4.63
C ASP A 696 -0.53 -6.75 -4.29
N MET A 697 -0.13 -7.31 -3.14
CA MET A 697 1.29 -7.50 -2.80
C MET A 697 2.00 -8.45 -3.76
N GLN A 698 1.34 -9.53 -4.18
CA GLN A 698 1.88 -10.42 -5.20
C GLN A 698 2.00 -9.70 -6.55
N GLN A 699 1.00 -8.90 -6.93
CA GLN A 699 1.03 -8.10 -8.15
C GLN A 699 2.16 -7.06 -8.12
N PHE A 700 2.40 -6.41 -6.97
CA PHE A 700 3.51 -5.49 -6.77
C PHE A 700 4.85 -6.17 -7.03
N VAL A 701 5.10 -7.31 -6.36
CA VAL A 701 6.36 -8.07 -6.52
C VAL A 701 6.54 -8.56 -7.95
N ASN A 702 5.45 -9.01 -8.58
CA ASN A 702 5.46 -9.45 -9.97
C ASN A 702 5.66 -8.29 -10.98
N GLY A 703 5.41 -7.05 -10.56
CA GLY A 703 5.65 -5.83 -11.33
C GLY A 703 6.96 -5.12 -11.00
N MET A 704 7.76 -5.65 -10.06
CA MET A 704 9.03 -5.09 -9.64
C MET A 704 10.01 -5.02 -10.83
N PRO A 705 10.61 -3.86 -11.12
CA PRO A 705 11.58 -3.74 -12.20
C PRO A 705 12.88 -4.49 -11.85
N PHE A 706 13.60 -4.92 -12.88
CA PHE A 706 14.94 -5.50 -12.77
C PHE A 706 15.99 -4.48 -13.19
N GLY A 707 17.23 -4.70 -12.76
CA GLY A 707 18.38 -3.90 -13.16
C GLY A 707 19.19 -3.41 -11.96
N PHE A 708 20.44 -3.03 -12.24
CA PHE A 708 21.39 -2.57 -11.22
C PHE A 708 20.85 -1.42 -10.37
N ARG A 709 20.12 -0.48 -10.97
CA ARG A 709 19.54 0.66 -10.27
C ARG A 709 18.15 0.38 -9.71
N ASP A 710 17.32 -0.35 -10.46
CA ASP A 710 15.88 -0.32 -10.27
C ASP A 710 15.35 -1.48 -9.39
N PHE A 711 16.11 -2.58 -9.29
CA PHE A 711 15.64 -3.78 -8.59
C PHE A 711 15.40 -3.52 -7.10
N GLY A 712 14.12 -3.63 -6.73
CA GLY A 712 13.59 -3.41 -5.38
C GLY A 712 12.53 -2.32 -5.29
N ASP A 713 12.29 -1.53 -6.35
CA ASP A 713 11.20 -0.54 -6.39
C ASP A 713 9.91 -1.10 -7.04
N GLY A 714 8.92 -0.24 -7.27
CA GLY A 714 7.75 -0.49 -8.09
C GLY A 714 7.41 0.69 -9.01
N TYR A 715 6.40 0.53 -9.86
CA TYR A 715 5.90 1.61 -10.72
C TYR A 715 4.55 2.16 -10.21
N MET A 716 4.37 3.48 -10.22
CA MET A 716 3.10 4.13 -9.91
C MET A 716 2.17 4.19 -11.14
N GLY A 717 1.82 3.00 -11.65
CA GLY A 717 0.97 2.84 -12.83
C GLY A 717 1.71 2.87 -14.18
N GLY A 718 3.00 2.53 -14.16
CA GLY A 718 3.82 2.19 -15.32
C GLY A 718 5.03 3.13 -15.56
N PRO A 719 6.06 2.67 -16.29
CA PRO A 719 7.33 3.39 -16.47
C PRO A 719 7.23 4.72 -17.24
N TYR A 720 6.10 4.98 -17.92
CA TYR A 720 5.94 6.16 -18.79
C TYR A 720 5.03 7.25 -18.21
N LYS A 721 4.61 7.14 -16.94
CA LYS A 721 3.67 8.09 -16.30
C LYS A 721 4.29 9.41 -15.83
N GLY A 722 5.40 9.83 -16.43
CA GLY A 722 6.09 11.07 -16.07
C GLY A 722 6.49 11.06 -14.60
N LYS A 723 6.06 12.08 -13.83
CA LYS A 723 6.37 12.17 -12.38
C LYS A 723 5.82 11.01 -11.53
N ASN A 724 4.95 10.17 -12.08
CA ASN A 724 4.42 8.99 -11.41
C ASN A 724 4.93 7.69 -12.07
N ALA A 725 6.21 7.65 -12.45
CA ALA A 725 6.83 6.45 -13.01
C ALA A 725 7.34 5.51 -11.91
N TYR A 726 8.58 5.70 -11.42
CA TYR A 726 9.09 4.98 -10.25
C TYR A 726 8.37 5.44 -9.00
N MET A 727 8.09 4.50 -8.10
CA MET A 727 7.31 4.75 -6.91
C MET A 727 8.16 5.31 -5.77
N ASP A 728 9.48 5.06 -5.80
CA ASP A 728 10.42 5.34 -4.71
C ASP A 728 9.83 4.89 -3.36
N LEU A 729 9.12 3.76 -3.40
CA LEU A 729 8.42 3.10 -2.29
C LEU A 729 7.52 4.03 -1.45
N GLU A 730 6.81 4.97 -2.11
CA GLU A 730 5.85 5.87 -1.46
C GLU A 730 4.84 5.12 -0.59
N TYR A 731 4.49 5.68 0.57
CA TYR A 731 3.61 5.09 1.59
C TYR A 731 4.19 3.92 2.39
N ASP A 732 5.52 3.78 2.38
CA ASP A 732 6.25 2.80 3.19
C ASP A 732 5.86 1.36 2.81
N ILE A 733 5.89 1.05 1.52
CA ILE A 733 5.59 -0.30 0.99
C ILE A 733 6.33 -1.41 1.75
N PRO A 734 7.64 -1.28 2.08
CA PRO A 734 8.32 -2.34 2.80
C PRO A 734 7.74 -2.59 4.19
N TRP A 735 7.31 -1.54 4.90
CA TRP A 735 6.62 -1.69 6.18
C TRP A 735 5.39 -2.60 6.04
N ASN A 736 4.59 -2.42 5.00
CA ASN A 736 3.35 -3.19 4.81
C ASN A 736 3.61 -4.69 4.62
N PHE A 737 4.66 -5.04 3.86
CA PHE A 737 5.11 -6.44 3.74
C PHE A 737 5.61 -6.99 5.08
N LEU A 738 6.45 -6.26 5.80
CA LEU A 738 6.97 -6.70 7.10
C LEU A 738 5.84 -6.91 8.12
N MET A 739 4.80 -6.10 8.07
CA MET A 739 3.60 -6.28 8.90
C MET A 739 2.87 -7.57 8.56
N GLN A 740 2.78 -7.95 7.27
CA GLN A 740 2.22 -9.24 6.89
C GLN A 740 3.10 -10.41 7.36
N PHE A 741 4.43 -10.28 7.32
CA PHE A 741 5.32 -11.29 7.91
C PHE A 741 5.00 -11.52 9.39
N LEU A 742 4.88 -10.46 10.19
CA LEU A 742 4.55 -10.58 11.62
C LEU A 742 3.18 -11.23 11.87
N ARG A 743 2.19 -10.92 11.02
CA ARG A 743 0.82 -11.41 11.17
C ARG A 743 0.60 -12.84 10.70
N THR A 744 1.42 -13.32 9.77
CA THR A 744 1.22 -14.61 9.10
C THR A 744 2.33 -15.62 9.39
N GLY A 745 3.54 -15.16 9.69
CA GLY A 745 4.74 -15.99 9.75
C GLY A 745 5.28 -16.41 8.38
N ASP A 746 4.71 -15.93 7.27
CA ASP A 746 5.17 -16.30 5.92
C ASP A 746 6.43 -15.50 5.55
N VAL A 747 7.56 -16.22 5.48
CA VAL A 747 8.89 -15.66 5.20
C VAL A 747 9.00 -15.04 3.80
N TRP A 748 8.07 -15.34 2.89
CA TRP A 748 8.01 -14.68 1.59
C TRP A 748 7.94 -13.16 1.76
N TYR A 749 7.06 -12.65 2.64
CA TYR A 749 6.91 -11.21 2.84
C TYR A 749 8.20 -10.54 3.34
N LEU A 750 8.91 -11.17 4.28
CA LEU A 750 10.20 -10.66 4.77
C LEU A 750 11.24 -10.62 3.65
N ASN A 751 11.32 -11.68 2.85
CA ASN A 751 12.29 -11.75 1.76
C ASN A 751 12.02 -10.71 0.67
N GLN A 752 10.75 -10.44 0.35
CA GLN A 752 10.40 -9.38 -0.61
C GLN A 752 10.70 -7.98 -0.03
N ALA A 753 10.33 -7.73 1.23
CA ALA A 753 10.59 -6.46 1.89
C ALA A 753 12.08 -6.15 2.00
N GLU A 754 12.93 -7.15 2.28
CA GLU A 754 14.38 -6.95 2.41
C GLU A 754 15.00 -6.37 1.14
N VAL A 755 14.55 -6.80 -0.04
CA VAL A 755 14.98 -6.22 -1.33
C VAL A 755 14.57 -4.75 -1.44
N MET A 756 13.31 -4.45 -1.10
CA MET A 756 12.76 -3.10 -1.18
C MET A 756 13.45 -2.15 -0.20
N VAL A 757 13.69 -2.59 1.04
CA VAL A 757 14.39 -1.78 2.05
C VAL A 757 15.83 -1.48 1.64
N ARG A 758 16.53 -2.44 1.03
CA ARG A 758 17.88 -2.23 0.49
C ARG A 758 17.86 -1.22 -0.65
N HIS A 759 16.92 -1.34 -1.59
CA HIS A 759 16.72 -0.35 -2.66
C HIS A 759 16.46 1.04 -2.09
N GLN A 760 15.53 1.17 -1.15
CA GLN A 760 15.20 2.44 -0.51
C GLN A 760 16.41 3.09 0.17
N ALA A 761 17.20 2.29 0.90
CA ALA A 761 18.38 2.76 1.61
C ALA A 761 19.49 3.23 0.65
N ASP A 762 19.62 2.57 -0.49
CA ASP A 762 20.75 2.74 -1.40
C ASP A 762 20.48 3.74 -2.52
N ILE A 763 19.29 3.66 -3.12
CA ILE A 763 18.93 4.37 -4.35
C ILE A 763 18.01 5.55 -4.06
N ASP A 764 16.93 5.34 -3.31
CA ASP A 764 15.90 6.37 -3.05
C ASP A 764 16.27 7.30 -1.88
N THR A 765 17.49 7.19 -1.37
CA THR A 765 18.04 8.05 -0.33
C THR A 765 19.29 8.76 -0.83
N GLU A 766 19.38 10.06 -0.59
CA GLU A 766 20.62 10.82 -0.77
C GLU A 766 21.53 10.50 0.43
N ASN A 767 22.48 9.58 0.24
CA ASN A 767 23.26 9.02 1.34
C ASN A 767 24.33 9.95 1.94
N ALA A 768 24.61 11.08 1.29
CA ALA A 768 25.55 12.10 1.78
C ALA A 768 24.82 13.19 2.60
N ALA A 769 23.63 13.61 2.17
CA ALA A 769 22.84 14.67 2.79
C ALA A 769 21.73 14.15 3.73
N GLY A 770 21.30 12.90 3.55
CA GLY A 770 20.34 12.20 4.41
C GLY A 770 18.87 12.44 4.11
N PHE A 771 18.50 13.04 2.97
CA PHE A 771 17.09 13.18 2.57
C PHE A 771 16.65 12.07 1.60
N GLN A 772 15.34 11.89 1.42
CA GLN A 772 14.81 10.92 0.45
C GLN A 772 14.43 11.58 -0.89
N TRP A 773 14.46 10.78 -1.95
CA TRP A 773 13.88 11.13 -3.23
C TRP A 773 12.40 10.76 -3.27
N LYS A 774 11.65 11.45 -4.12
CA LYS A 774 10.23 11.24 -4.35
C LYS A 774 10.02 10.68 -5.75
N HIS A 775 9.02 9.81 -5.83
CA HIS A 775 8.49 9.24 -7.07
C HIS A 775 8.60 10.19 -8.27
N SER A 776 9.27 9.72 -9.32
CA SER A 776 9.61 10.54 -10.49
C SER A 776 10.02 9.65 -11.68
N PRO A 777 10.31 10.20 -12.88
CA PRO A 777 10.76 9.40 -14.02
C PRO A 777 12.12 8.70 -13.78
N GLN A 778 12.91 9.18 -12.83
CA GLN A 778 14.17 8.61 -12.37
C GLN A 778 14.26 8.76 -10.85
N HIS A 779 14.75 7.74 -10.15
CA HIS A 779 14.86 7.67 -8.69
C HIS A 779 15.48 8.87 -7.95
N THR A 780 16.18 9.78 -8.63
CA THR A 780 17.07 10.78 -8.00
C THR A 780 16.85 12.21 -8.51
N THR A 781 15.67 12.50 -9.05
CA THR A 781 15.41 13.81 -9.71
C THR A 781 14.57 14.77 -8.89
N THR A 782 13.70 14.26 -8.02
CA THR A 782 12.78 15.08 -7.23
C THR A 782 13.04 14.86 -5.75
N GLN A 783 13.63 15.85 -5.07
CA GLN A 783 13.79 15.78 -3.62
C GLN A 783 12.41 15.67 -2.94
N ALA A 784 12.27 14.75 -2.00
CA ALA A 784 11.04 14.59 -1.24
C ALA A 784 10.81 15.76 -0.29
N GLU A 785 9.59 16.33 -0.32
CA GLU A 785 9.06 17.09 0.80
C GLU A 785 8.67 16.15 1.95
N LEU A 786 8.57 16.67 3.18
CA LEU A 786 8.25 15.90 4.39
C LEU A 786 7.00 14.99 4.32
N GLY A 787 6.09 15.23 3.37
CA GLY A 787 4.91 14.38 3.13
C GLY A 787 5.15 13.13 2.28
N HIS A 788 6.40 12.90 1.84
CA HIS A 788 6.85 11.76 1.03
C HIS A 788 8.15 11.15 1.61
N VAL A 789 8.24 11.11 2.95
CA VAL A 789 9.40 10.57 3.66
C VAL A 789 8.91 9.45 4.57
N PHE A 790 9.48 8.26 4.41
CA PHE A 790 8.99 7.00 4.96
C PHE A 790 10.16 6.17 5.50
N ILE A 791 10.18 5.84 6.78
CA ILE A 791 11.31 5.10 7.38
C ILE A 791 10.90 3.95 8.31
N ARG A 792 9.61 3.67 8.52
CA ARG A 792 9.22 2.58 9.44
C ARG A 792 9.57 1.22 8.85
N GLY A 793 9.53 1.05 7.52
CA GLY A 793 10.02 -0.15 6.84
C GLY A 793 11.49 -0.43 7.13
N LEU A 794 12.35 0.60 7.04
CA LEU A 794 13.77 0.52 7.41
C LEU A 794 13.95 0.11 8.88
N LEU A 795 13.22 0.75 9.78
CA LEU A 795 13.31 0.49 11.22
C LEU A 795 12.83 -0.92 11.58
N LEU A 796 11.70 -1.36 11.02
CA LEU A 796 11.19 -2.70 11.29
C LEU A 796 12.07 -3.78 10.68
N HIS A 797 12.64 -3.53 9.50
CA HIS A 797 13.64 -4.42 8.93
C HIS A 797 14.83 -4.57 9.87
N TYR A 798 15.41 -3.47 10.38
CA TYR A 798 16.45 -3.52 11.40
C TYR A 798 16.03 -4.31 12.64
N LEU A 799 14.83 -4.08 13.17
CA LEU A 799 14.33 -4.81 14.33
C LEU A 799 14.22 -6.32 14.07
N LEU A 800 13.89 -6.74 12.85
CA LEU A 800 13.69 -8.14 12.47
C LEU A 800 14.96 -8.87 12.03
N THR A 801 15.89 -8.16 11.40
CA THR A 801 17.07 -8.75 10.75
C THR A 801 18.38 -8.24 11.33
N GLY A 802 18.38 -7.23 12.20
CA GLY A 802 19.60 -6.62 12.72
C GLY A 802 20.45 -5.88 11.68
N GLU A 803 19.95 -5.69 10.44
CA GLU A 803 20.70 -5.07 9.35
C GLU A 803 20.98 -3.59 9.67
N ILE A 804 22.22 -3.29 10.06
CA ILE A 804 22.59 -1.98 10.58
C ILE A 804 22.45 -0.86 9.53
N ARG A 805 22.65 -1.17 8.25
CA ARG A 805 22.47 -0.24 7.14
C ARG A 805 21.07 0.38 7.13
N SER A 806 20.04 -0.38 7.49
CA SER A 806 18.67 0.15 7.58
C SER A 806 18.52 1.16 8.72
N LEU A 807 19.14 0.91 9.87
CA LEU A 807 19.14 1.85 10.99
C LEU A 807 19.92 3.13 10.65
N GLU A 808 21.12 3.01 10.08
CA GLU A 808 21.95 4.17 9.70
C GLU A 808 21.23 5.10 8.71
N THR A 809 20.56 4.53 7.71
CA THR A 809 19.74 5.29 6.78
C THR A 809 18.58 5.98 7.50
N ALA A 810 17.84 5.25 8.34
CA ALA A 810 16.70 5.80 9.08
C ALA A 810 17.12 6.94 10.03
N GLU A 811 18.27 6.82 10.69
CA GLU A 811 18.83 7.88 11.55
C GLU A 811 19.24 9.12 10.76
N LYS A 812 19.88 8.95 9.59
CA LYS A 812 20.23 10.06 8.69
C LYS A 812 18.98 10.83 8.25
N ILE A 813 17.95 10.10 7.81
CA ILE A 813 16.66 10.68 7.41
C ILE A 813 15.97 11.35 8.59
N GLY A 814 15.91 10.70 9.75
CA GLY A 814 15.30 11.27 10.96
C GLY A 814 15.98 12.56 11.41
N LYS A 815 17.31 12.63 11.37
CA LYS A 815 18.07 13.86 11.66
C LYS A 815 17.77 14.96 10.64
N TRP A 816 17.66 14.62 9.36
CA TRP A 816 17.25 15.58 8.33
C TRP A 816 15.83 16.11 8.58
N ILE A 817 14.86 15.23 8.87
CA ILE A 817 13.48 15.63 9.23
C ILE A 817 13.48 16.55 10.45
N ALA A 818 14.15 16.15 11.53
CA ALA A 818 14.21 16.93 12.77
C ALA A 818 14.78 18.34 12.51
N GLY A 819 15.88 18.43 11.75
CA GLY A 819 16.47 19.72 11.39
C GLY A 819 15.56 20.59 10.51
N GLN A 820 14.76 20.01 9.61
CA GLN A 820 13.75 20.75 8.82
C GLN A 820 12.67 21.34 9.76
N LEU A 821 12.15 20.53 10.67
CA LEU A 821 11.12 20.93 11.62
C LEU A 821 11.60 22.04 12.58
N GLU A 822 12.84 21.95 13.07
CA GLU A 822 13.49 22.97 13.90
C GLU A 822 13.57 24.33 13.19
N ARG A 823 13.86 24.34 11.88
CA ARG A 823 13.86 25.55 11.05
C ARG A 823 12.46 26.02 10.65
N GLY A 824 11.42 25.26 10.98
CA GLY A 824 10.04 25.53 10.57
C GLY A 824 9.76 25.24 9.09
N GLU A 825 10.61 24.45 8.44
CA GLU A 825 10.48 23.99 7.05
C GLU A 825 9.54 22.78 6.98
N GLY A 826 8.89 22.54 5.83
CA GLY A 826 8.03 21.37 5.61
C GLY A 826 6.73 21.34 6.43
N LEU A 827 6.26 22.49 6.90
CA LEU A 827 5.01 22.65 7.64
C LEU A 827 3.86 23.15 6.76
N GLY A 828 3.89 22.77 5.48
CA GLY A 828 2.97 23.30 4.46
C GLY A 828 1.53 22.82 4.63
N ASN A 829 1.31 21.62 5.17
CA ASN A 829 0.00 21.02 5.43
C ASN A 829 0.08 19.86 6.44
N GLU A 830 -1.09 19.34 6.83
CA GLU A 830 -1.29 18.27 7.81
C GLU A 830 -0.59 16.96 7.39
N ARG A 831 -0.59 16.64 6.09
CA ARG A 831 0.05 15.42 5.57
C ARG A 831 1.56 15.45 5.79
N GLN A 832 2.22 16.58 5.53
CA GLN A 832 3.67 16.72 5.70
C GLN A 832 4.09 16.50 7.15
N ILE A 833 3.31 17.08 8.08
CA ILE A 833 3.58 16.94 9.51
C ILE A 833 3.26 15.52 9.97
N GLY A 834 2.09 14.97 9.60
CA GLY A 834 1.67 13.64 10.05
C GLY A 834 2.64 12.52 9.68
N TRP A 835 3.18 12.50 8.44
CA TRP A 835 4.22 11.54 8.05
C TRP A 835 5.53 11.72 8.82
N SER A 836 5.95 12.97 9.04
CA SER A 836 7.14 13.26 9.84
C SER A 836 7.01 12.76 11.28
N LEU A 837 5.84 12.96 11.90
CA LEU A 837 5.55 12.43 13.24
C LEU A 837 5.62 10.90 13.27
N TYR A 838 5.07 10.25 12.24
CA TYR A 838 5.09 8.78 12.12
C TYR A 838 6.52 8.22 11.98
N ALA A 839 7.37 8.92 11.23
CA ALA A 839 8.79 8.62 11.07
C ALA A 839 9.58 8.81 12.37
N LEU A 840 9.49 10.01 12.97
CA LEU A 840 10.24 10.35 14.19
C LEU A 840 9.83 9.50 15.40
N SER A 841 8.52 9.25 15.59
CA SER A 841 8.06 8.35 16.66
C SER A 841 8.61 6.93 16.49
N GLY A 842 8.58 6.38 15.27
CA GLY A 842 9.19 5.09 14.98
C GLY A 842 10.71 5.08 15.24
N LEU A 843 11.43 6.14 14.89
CA LEU A 843 12.87 6.23 15.14
C LEU A 843 13.17 6.33 16.65
N TYR A 844 12.37 7.07 17.41
CA TYR A 844 12.47 7.13 18.87
C TYR A 844 12.22 5.76 19.51
N GLU A 845 11.19 5.04 19.05
CA GLU A 845 10.86 3.69 19.51
C GLU A 845 12.04 2.70 19.41
N VAL A 846 12.92 2.88 18.41
CA VAL A 846 14.11 2.05 18.19
C VAL A 846 15.33 2.58 18.95
N THR A 847 15.59 3.88 18.84
CA THR A 847 16.85 4.49 19.33
C THR A 847 16.80 4.94 20.78
N GLY A 848 15.62 5.21 21.32
CA GLY A 848 15.44 5.86 22.62
C GLY A 848 15.98 7.30 22.69
N ASN A 849 16.34 7.92 21.55
CA ASN A 849 16.98 9.24 21.54
C ASN A 849 15.95 10.35 21.88
N PRO A 850 16.06 11.03 23.04
CA PRO A 850 15.09 12.03 23.47
C PRO A 850 14.97 13.23 22.52
N GLU A 851 16.04 13.60 21.80
CA GLU A 851 16.03 14.73 20.84
C GLU A 851 15.04 14.47 19.68
N ILE A 852 14.92 13.21 19.24
CA ILE A 852 13.99 12.81 18.19
C ILE A 852 12.53 12.94 18.67
N LEU A 853 12.24 12.54 19.91
CA LEU A 853 10.91 12.70 20.50
C LEU A 853 10.58 14.17 20.75
N GLU A 854 11.56 14.98 21.15
CA GLU A 854 11.40 16.43 21.33
C GLU A 854 11.05 17.13 20.02
N ALA A 855 11.71 16.78 18.91
CA ALA A 855 11.36 17.29 17.59
C ALA A 855 9.93 16.92 17.17
N ALA A 856 9.51 15.67 17.40
CA ALA A 856 8.15 15.22 17.13
C ALA A 856 7.11 15.94 18.00
N THR A 857 7.42 16.13 19.29
CA THR A 857 6.56 16.85 20.24
C THR A 857 6.42 18.32 19.86
N THR A 858 7.51 18.96 19.43
CA THR A 858 7.50 20.35 18.95
C THR A 858 6.60 20.51 17.72
N ALA A 859 6.66 19.58 16.76
CA ALA A 859 5.76 19.57 15.62
C ALA A 859 4.29 19.35 16.02
N CYS A 860 4.01 18.50 17.02
CA CYS A 860 2.67 18.34 17.59
C CYS A 860 2.17 19.63 18.26
N ASN A 861 2.98 20.29 19.08
CA ASN A 861 2.62 21.54 19.74
C ASN A 861 2.25 22.63 18.73
N ARG A 862 2.99 22.71 17.62
CA ARG A 862 2.68 23.64 16.54
C ARG A 862 1.36 23.33 15.82
N LEU A 863 1.03 22.05 15.64
CA LEU A 863 -0.31 21.65 15.16
C LEU A 863 -1.39 22.10 16.14
N ILE A 864 -1.18 21.89 17.44
CA ILE A 864 -2.14 22.26 18.50
C ILE A 864 -2.33 23.77 18.57
N GLU A 865 -1.27 24.57 18.55
CA GLU A 865 -1.32 26.04 18.53
C GLU A 865 -2.07 26.57 17.29
N GLY A 866 -1.88 25.90 16.15
CA GLY A 866 -2.57 26.17 14.91
C GLY A 866 -4.02 25.67 14.88
N GLN A 867 -4.48 24.90 15.87
CA GLN A 867 -5.78 24.25 15.86
C GLN A 867 -6.90 25.17 16.41
N SER A 868 -8.03 25.25 15.71
CA SER A 868 -9.24 25.90 16.21
C SER A 868 -9.97 25.03 17.23
N PRO A 869 -10.95 25.59 17.98
CA PRO A 869 -11.87 24.81 18.81
C PRO A 869 -12.63 23.72 18.04
N THR A 870 -12.86 23.93 16.74
CA THR A 870 -13.51 22.97 15.82
C THR A 870 -12.55 21.94 15.23
N GLY A 871 -11.30 21.88 15.70
CA GLY A 871 -10.30 20.92 15.23
C GLY A 871 -9.64 21.28 13.89
N LYS A 872 -9.90 22.47 13.34
CA LYS A 872 -9.33 22.95 12.07
C LYS A 872 -7.93 23.49 12.28
N PHE A 873 -6.97 23.06 11.46
CA PHE A 873 -5.63 23.62 11.49
C PHE A 873 -5.54 24.93 10.68
N LYS A 874 -4.77 25.91 11.19
CA LYS A 874 -4.41 27.17 10.50
C LYS A 874 -3.21 26.96 9.56
N ILE A 875 -3.24 25.91 8.75
CA ILE A 875 -2.24 25.61 7.71
C ILE A 875 -2.95 25.49 6.35
N ARG A 876 -2.22 25.52 5.23
CA ARG A 876 -2.81 25.60 3.89
C ARG A 876 -3.79 24.44 3.69
N TRP A 877 -5.04 24.78 3.47
CA TRP A 877 -6.13 23.82 3.44
C TRP A 877 -6.34 23.24 2.04
N ASP A 878 -6.53 21.93 2.00
CA ASP A 878 -7.19 21.21 0.92
C ASP A 878 -8.46 20.54 1.48
N ASN A 879 -9.56 20.56 0.73
CA ASN A 879 -10.86 20.04 1.15
C ASN A 879 -10.91 18.50 1.33
N ARG A 880 -9.76 17.82 1.16
CA ARG A 880 -9.54 16.42 1.52
C ARG A 880 -9.36 16.22 3.03
N ILE A 881 -10.32 16.72 3.82
CA ILE A 881 -10.27 16.78 5.28
C ILE A 881 -9.95 15.41 5.88
N ALA A 882 -10.70 14.36 5.53
CA ALA A 882 -10.49 13.02 6.09
C ALA A 882 -9.11 12.42 5.74
N PHE A 883 -8.58 12.71 4.55
CA PHE A 883 -7.27 12.21 4.09
C PHE A 883 -6.12 12.85 4.88
N PHE A 884 -6.03 14.18 4.85
CA PHE A 884 -4.95 14.93 5.47
C PHE A 884 -5.02 14.93 6.99
N ASN A 885 -6.22 15.13 7.55
CA ASN A 885 -6.40 15.07 8.99
C ASN A 885 -6.22 13.64 9.51
N GLY A 886 -6.62 12.61 8.77
CA GLY A 886 -6.38 11.21 9.15
C GLY A 886 -4.89 10.90 9.30
N ILE A 887 -4.05 11.36 8.36
CA ILE A 887 -2.59 11.20 8.43
C ILE A 887 -2.01 11.97 9.64
N ALA A 888 -2.40 13.22 9.85
CA ALA A 888 -1.97 13.99 11.01
C ALA A 888 -2.41 13.35 12.34
N MET A 889 -3.66 12.89 12.43
CA MET A 889 -4.17 12.18 13.62
C MET A 889 -3.38 10.92 13.90
N ASN A 890 -3.06 10.14 12.86
CA ASN A 890 -2.25 8.92 13.00
C ASN A 890 -0.84 9.23 13.53
N GLY A 891 -0.17 10.26 12.99
CA GLY A 891 1.14 10.70 13.50
C GLY A 891 1.08 11.28 14.92
N MET A 892 0.05 12.07 15.23
CA MET A 892 -0.19 12.57 16.59
C MET A 892 -0.47 11.42 17.57
N LEU A 893 -1.20 10.39 17.13
CA LEU A 893 -1.53 9.21 17.94
C LEU A 893 -0.28 8.42 18.31
N THR A 894 0.68 8.22 17.40
CA THR A 894 1.92 7.52 17.73
C THR A 894 2.77 8.30 18.74
N VAL A 895 2.82 9.63 18.62
CA VAL A 895 3.50 10.48 19.62
C VAL A 895 2.77 10.44 20.96
N GLN A 896 1.43 10.50 20.97
CA GLN A 896 0.61 10.43 22.19
C GLN A 896 0.84 9.13 22.96
N GLN A 897 0.99 8.00 22.25
CA GLN A 897 1.25 6.70 22.85
C GLN A 897 2.62 6.63 23.55
N LEU A 898 3.60 7.40 23.06
CA LEU A 898 4.95 7.45 23.62
C LEU A 898 5.08 8.48 24.74
N SER A 899 4.46 9.65 24.60
CA SER A 899 4.58 10.75 25.56
C SER A 899 3.57 10.68 26.71
N GLY A 900 2.40 10.08 26.47
CA GLY A 900 1.28 10.09 27.41
C GLY A 900 0.61 11.46 27.60
N ASP A 901 0.90 12.45 26.74
CA ASP A 901 0.37 13.81 26.89
C ASP A 901 -1.15 13.89 26.65
N ASN A 902 -1.88 14.31 27.68
CA ASN A 902 -3.34 14.50 27.62
C ASN A 902 -3.77 15.68 26.75
N THR A 903 -2.93 16.71 26.61
CA THR A 903 -3.21 17.86 25.72
C THR A 903 -3.29 17.39 24.27
N LEU A 904 -2.39 16.49 23.89
CA LEU A 904 -2.39 15.85 22.59
C LEU A 904 -3.60 14.94 22.38
N ALA A 905 -4.00 14.20 23.42
CA ALA A 905 -5.23 13.39 23.38
C ALA A 905 -6.49 14.23 23.10
N GLU A 906 -6.63 15.39 23.75
CA GLU A 906 -7.74 16.32 23.50
C GLU A 906 -7.67 16.92 22.09
N ALA A 907 -6.46 17.22 21.59
CA ALA A 907 -6.28 17.72 20.24
C ALA A 907 -6.69 16.70 19.18
N ILE A 908 -6.33 15.42 19.36
CA ILE A 908 -6.76 14.32 18.49
C ILE A 908 -8.29 14.20 18.50
N ASP A 909 -8.93 14.28 19.66
CA ASP A 909 -10.40 14.22 19.78
C ASP A 909 -11.07 15.34 18.97
N ARG A 910 -10.53 16.58 19.03
CA ARG A 910 -11.02 17.69 18.20
C ARG A 910 -10.87 17.43 16.70
N VAL A 911 -9.72 16.89 16.26
CA VAL A 911 -9.54 16.55 14.83
C VAL A 911 -10.49 15.43 14.41
N ALA A 912 -10.64 14.40 15.23
CA ALA A 912 -11.50 13.27 14.93
C ALA A 912 -12.96 13.69 14.80
N ASN A 913 -13.44 14.52 15.73
CA ASN A 913 -14.78 15.10 15.66
C ASN A 913 -14.96 15.98 14.42
N ARG A 914 -13.92 16.69 13.95
CA ARG A 914 -13.96 17.42 12.67
C ARG A 914 -14.06 16.50 11.46
N THR A 915 -13.41 15.34 11.50
CA THR A 915 -13.46 14.37 10.41
C THR A 915 -14.77 13.58 10.37
N LEU A 916 -15.60 13.63 11.42
CA LEU A 916 -16.91 13.00 11.43
C LEU A 916 -17.76 13.55 10.27
N GLY A 917 -18.16 12.65 9.38
CA GLY A 917 -19.03 12.99 8.28
C GLY A 917 -18.37 13.42 6.98
N MET A 918 -17.05 13.56 6.93
CA MET A 918 -16.34 13.93 5.71
C MET A 918 -16.03 12.68 4.87
N TYR A 919 -16.88 12.42 3.86
CA TYR A 919 -16.80 11.25 2.98
C TYR A 919 -16.82 11.65 1.49
N PRO A 920 -16.18 10.87 0.59
CA PRO A 920 -15.55 9.57 0.82
C PRO A 920 -14.25 9.64 1.65
N GLU A 921 -14.00 8.61 2.44
CA GLU A 921 -12.75 8.45 3.18
C GLU A 921 -11.70 7.84 2.24
N TYR A 922 -10.51 8.43 2.23
CA TYR A 922 -9.36 7.83 1.57
C TYR A 922 -8.75 6.75 2.47
N ALA A 923 -9.10 5.50 2.20
CA ALA A 923 -8.36 4.31 2.57
C ALA A 923 -7.88 4.22 4.04
N CYS A 924 -8.84 4.01 4.94
CA CYS A 924 -8.66 3.62 6.34
C CYS A 924 -7.99 4.66 7.27
N ARG A 925 -7.64 5.86 6.79
CA ARG A 925 -6.82 6.85 7.49
C ARG A 925 -7.37 7.35 8.83
N THR A 926 -8.68 7.34 9.01
CA THR A 926 -9.35 7.76 10.26
C THR A 926 -9.64 6.58 11.19
N LEU A 927 -9.60 5.34 10.68
CA LEU A 927 -10.06 4.15 11.41
C LEU A 927 -9.25 3.87 12.68
N ASN A 928 -7.93 4.11 12.70
CA ASN A 928 -7.14 3.92 13.92
C ASN A 928 -7.51 4.94 14.99
N ALA A 929 -7.67 6.21 14.62
CA ALA A 929 -8.08 7.27 15.55
C ALA A 929 -9.49 7.00 16.11
N PHE A 930 -10.44 6.60 15.26
CA PHE A 930 -11.78 6.22 15.71
C PHE A 930 -11.76 4.99 16.63
N SER A 931 -10.96 3.98 16.31
CA SER A 931 -10.77 2.80 17.18
C SER A 931 -10.21 3.18 18.56
N TRP A 932 -9.23 4.09 18.58
CA TRP A 932 -8.62 4.58 19.81
C TRP A 932 -9.59 5.41 20.66
N ILE A 933 -10.37 6.30 20.03
CA ILE A 933 -11.37 7.14 20.72
C ILE A 933 -12.51 6.28 21.27
N LEU A 934 -13.06 5.37 20.48
CA LEU A 934 -14.15 4.48 20.92
C LEU A 934 -13.74 3.60 22.10
N GLY A 935 -12.46 3.21 22.18
CA GLY A 935 -11.92 2.52 23.35
C GLY A 935 -11.87 3.36 24.63
N ARG A 936 -11.92 4.70 24.52
CA ARG A 936 -11.88 5.66 25.65
C ARG A 936 -13.26 6.25 25.97
N LYS A 937 -14.07 6.49 24.95
CA LYS A 937 -15.38 7.17 25.01
C LYS A 937 -16.36 6.44 24.09
N PRO A 938 -17.38 5.75 24.63
CA PRO A 938 -18.42 5.15 23.79
C PRO A 938 -19.34 6.24 23.24
N ASP A 939 -19.13 6.64 22.00
CA ASP A 939 -19.97 7.59 21.27
C ASP A 939 -20.42 6.94 19.95
N GLY A 940 -21.73 6.76 19.79
CA GLY A 940 -22.33 6.08 18.65
C GLY A 940 -22.02 6.74 17.30
N ARG A 941 -21.69 8.05 17.28
CA ARG A 941 -21.31 8.77 16.06
C ARG A 941 -20.01 8.23 15.45
N TYR A 942 -19.02 7.88 16.29
CA TYR A 942 -17.77 7.30 15.80
C TYR A 942 -17.97 5.86 15.32
N LEU A 943 -18.90 5.10 15.91
CA LEU A 943 -19.23 3.75 15.46
C LEU A 943 -19.91 3.78 14.07
N ASP A 944 -20.91 4.65 13.89
CA ASP A 944 -21.56 4.84 12.59
C ASP A 944 -20.57 5.39 11.55
N ALA A 945 -19.71 6.34 11.93
CA ALA A 945 -18.66 6.86 11.06
C ALA A 945 -17.68 5.76 10.64
N MET A 946 -17.27 4.89 11.55
CA MET A 946 -16.35 3.79 11.28
C MET A 946 -16.87 2.82 10.22
N GLU A 947 -18.17 2.49 10.26
CA GLU A 947 -18.80 1.63 9.24
C GLU A 947 -18.72 2.25 7.84
N ARG A 948 -19.08 3.53 7.75
CA ARG A 948 -19.09 4.30 6.50
C ARG A 948 -17.68 4.49 5.95
N SER A 949 -16.75 4.81 6.83
CA SER A 949 -15.31 4.89 6.59
C SER A 949 -14.78 3.60 5.99
N TRP A 950 -15.12 2.47 6.61
CA TRP A 950 -14.74 1.16 6.11
C TRP A 950 -15.32 0.86 4.73
N ILE A 951 -16.63 1.04 4.51
CA ILE A 951 -17.27 0.79 3.20
C ILE A 951 -16.65 1.68 2.11
N SER A 952 -16.52 2.98 2.37
CA SER A 952 -15.96 3.95 1.43
C SER A 952 -14.48 3.68 1.13
N SER A 953 -13.69 3.26 2.13
CA SER A 953 -12.31 2.86 1.93
C SER A 953 -12.18 1.65 1.01
N MET A 954 -13.11 0.72 1.11
CA MET A 954 -13.08 -0.51 0.33
C MET A 954 -13.62 -0.32 -1.08
N GLU A 955 -14.54 0.63 -1.28
CA GLU A 955 -14.87 1.18 -2.60
C GLU A 955 -13.63 1.82 -3.25
N PHE A 956 -12.93 2.71 -2.53
CA PHE A 956 -11.74 3.38 -3.04
C PHE A 956 -10.64 2.39 -3.45
N LEU A 957 -10.44 1.35 -2.65
CA LEU A 957 -9.45 0.29 -2.87
C LEU A 957 -9.90 -0.75 -3.90
N HIS A 958 -11.15 -0.71 -4.35
CA HIS A 958 -11.63 -1.64 -5.36
C HIS A 958 -10.87 -1.50 -6.68
N ASP A 959 -10.65 -0.26 -7.13
CA ASP A 959 -9.99 0.07 -8.40
C ASP A 959 -8.51 0.48 -8.24
N ARG A 960 -7.95 0.32 -7.03
CA ARG A 960 -6.60 0.77 -6.71
C ARG A 960 -5.79 -0.31 -6.01
N ASP A 961 -4.48 -0.10 -5.98
CA ASP A 961 -3.55 -0.96 -5.25
C ASP A 961 -3.71 -0.71 -3.73
N SER A 962 -4.00 -1.77 -2.96
CA SER A 962 -4.13 -1.72 -1.51
C SER A 962 -2.80 -1.72 -0.76
N VAL A 963 -1.68 -2.05 -1.40
CA VAL A 963 -0.36 -2.18 -0.77
C VAL A 963 0.07 -0.88 -0.11
N ALA A 964 -0.18 0.28 -0.72
CA ALA A 964 0.18 1.58 -0.15
C ALA A 964 -0.69 1.98 1.06
N GLU A 965 -1.91 1.45 1.15
CA GLU A 965 -2.91 1.94 2.10
C GLU A 965 -2.92 1.17 3.43
N GLU A 966 -2.22 0.03 3.49
CA GLU A 966 -2.08 -0.79 4.70
C GLU A 966 -1.44 -0.04 5.88
N THR A 967 -0.58 0.93 5.60
CA THR A 967 0.10 1.76 6.61
C THR A 967 -0.88 2.48 7.53
N HIS A 968 -2.16 2.56 7.16
CA HIS A 968 -3.21 3.24 7.91
C HIS A 968 -4.23 2.32 8.60
N ALA A 969 -4.03 1.00 8.60
CA ALA A 969 -5.00 0.05 9.17
C ALA A 969 -4.40 -0.91 10.21
N TRP A 970 -3.40 -0.47 11.00
CA TRP A 970 -2.70 -1.36 11.93
C TRP A 970 -3.47 -1.68 13.21
N MET A 971 -4.35 -0.79 13.68
CA MET A 971 -5.13 -0.98 14.93
C MET A 971 -6.56 -1.45 14.66
N PHE A 972 -7.16 -0.93 13.59
CA PHE A 972 -8.57 -1.15 13.25
C PHE A 972 -8.99 -2.64 13.17
N PRO A 973 -8.24 -3.55 12.51
CA PRO A 973 -8.66 -4.95 12.39
C PRO A 973 -8.85 -5.64 13.75
N ALA A 974 -7.90 -5.44 14.68
CA ALA A 974 -7.99 -5.99 16.03
C ALA A 974 -9.21 -5.45 16.78
N PHE A 975 -9.47 -4.14 16.64
CA PHE A 975 -10.63 -3.48 17.23
C PHE A 975 -11.93 -4.05 16.66
N ALA A 976 -12.10 -4.09 15.33
CA ALA A 976 -13.29 -4.60 14.68
C ALA A 976 -13.61 -6.04 15.09
N ALA A 977 -12.60 -6.93 15.08
CA ALA A 977 -12.78 -8.33 15.48
C ALA A 977 -13.13 -8.49 16.97
N ARG A 978 -12.51 -7.69 17.85
CA ARG A 978 -12.77 -7.68 19.30
C ARG A 978 -14.19 -7.24 19.63
N TYR A 979 -14.76 -6.32 18.86
CA TYR A 979 -16.11 -5.82 19.09
C TYR A 979 -17.17 -6.49 18.20
N GLY A 980 -16.76 -7.44 17.34
CA GLY A 980 -17.64 -8.13 16.40
C GLY A 980 -18.33 -7.17 15.44
N LEU A 981 -17.59 -6.16 14.96
CA LEU A 981 -18.07 -5.13 14.05
C LEU A 981 -17.95 -5.62 12.60
N PHE A 982 -18.90 -5.17 11.78
CA PHE A 982 -18.93 -5.38 10.32
C PHE A 982 -18.79 -6.85 9.87
N PRO A 983 -19.53 -7.80 10.47
CA PRO A 983 -19.45 -9.19 10.02
C PRO A 983 -19.91 -9.28 8.56
N VAL A 984 -19.10 -9.92 7.71
CA VAL A 984 -19.49 -10.15 6.31
C VAL A 984 -20.50 -11.31 6.19
N PHE A 985 -20.55 -12.16 7.20
CA PHE A 985 -21.49 -13.29 7.29
C PHE A 985 -22.69 -12.94 8.15
N GLU A 986 -23.89 -13.27 7.67
CA GLU A 986 -25.12 -13.10 8.45
C GLU A 986 -25.25 -14.15 9.57
N GLU A 987 -24.72 -15.35 9.33
CA GLU A 987 -24.64 -16.46 10.28
C GLU A 987 -23.19 -16.95 10.36
N PRO A 988 -22.75 -17.51 11.51
CA PRO A 988 -21.41 -18.09 11.62
C PRO A 988 -21.12 -19.10 10.49
N PRO A 989 -19.97 -19.00 9.81
CA PRO A 989 -19.66 -19.89 8.69
C PRO A 989 -19.54 -21.34 9.16
N LYS A 990 -20.07 -22.27 8.36
CA LYS A 990 -20.11 -23.71 8.72
C LYS A 990 -18.72 -24.35 8.71
N ALA A 991 -17.86 -23.89 7.82
CA ALA A 991 -16.48 -24.32 7.70
C ALA A 991 -15.66 -23.20 7.06
N MET A 992 -14.49 -22.91 7.61
CA MET A 992 -13.58 -21.89 7.08
C MET A 992 -12.26 -22.55 6.64
N PRO A 993 -11.59 -21.99 5.63
CA PRO A 993 -10.21 -22.34 5.33
C PRO A 993 -9.29 -22.21 6.55
N GLU A 994 -8.32 -23.09 6.65
CA GLU A 994 -7.26 -22.93 7.65
C GLU A 994 -6.40 -21.72 7.32
N VAL A 995 -6.28 -20.85 8.30
CA VAL A 995 -5.66 -19.54 8.13
C VAL A 995 -4.18 -19.60 7.76
N ALA A 996 -3.45 -20.57 8.32
CA ALA A 996 -2.02 -20.73 8.09
C ALA A 996 -1.67 -21.18 6.66
N SER A 997 -2.60 -21.84 5.97
CA SER A 997 -2.42 -22.39 4.61
C SER A 997 -3.37 -21.78 3.59
N TRP A 998 -4.15 -20.79 3.99
CA TRP A 998 -5.18 -20.16 3.18
C TRP A 998 -4.64 -19.56 1.87
N LYS A 999 -5.44 -19.69 0.82
CA LYS A 999 -5.18 -19.14 -0.53
C LYS A 999 -6.44 -18.46 -1.04
N ALA A 1000 -6.26 -17.49 -1.94
CA ALA A 1000 -7.34 -16.76 -2.59
C ALA A 1000 -7.03 -16.46 -4.06
N ILE A 1001 -8.07 -16.45 -4.89
CA ILE A 1001 -8.04 -15.91 -6.26
C ILE A 1001 -9.21 -14.93 -6.39
N ARG A 1002 -8.97 -13.83 -7.10
CA ARG A 1002 -9.97 -12.82 -7.45
C ARG A 1002 -10.19 -12.79 -8.97
N PHE A 1003 -11.45 -12.71 -9.37
CA PHE A 1003 -11.92 -12.68 -10.76
C PHE A 1003 -12.60 -11.34 -11.00
N VAL A 1004 -12.04 -10.47 -11.84
CA VAL A 1004 -12.58 -9.13 -12.10
C VAL A 1004 -13.56 -9.17 -13.27
N ASN A 1005 -14.62 -9.96 -13.11
CA ASN A 1005 -15.70 -10.07 -14.10
C ASN A 1005 -17.04 -10.36 -13.40
N PRO A 1006 -18.17 -9.79 -13.87
CA PRO A 1006 -19.51 -10.13 -13.38
C PRO A 1006 -19.87 -11.61 -13.54
N ALA A 1007 -19.33 -12.30 -14.55
CA ALA A 1007 -19.49 -13.73 -14.75
C ALA A 1007 -18.12 -14.44 -14.82
N ALA A 1008 -17.98 -15.55 -14.09
CA ALA A 1008 -16.76 -16.35 -14.10
C ALA A 1008 -17.10 -17.84 -14.01
N GLU A 1009 -16.33 -18.68 -14.71
CA GLU A 1009 -16.41 -20.13 -14.59
C GLU A 1009 -15.01 -20.68 -14.29
N MET A 1010 -14.91 -21.71 -13.44
CA MET A 1010 -13.65 -22.42 -13.18
C MET A 1010 -13.88 -23.86 -12.76
N TYR A 1011 -12.82 -24.68 -12.87
CA TYR A 1011 -12.84 -26.08 -12.48
C TYR A 1011 -11.95 -26.29 -11.25
N LEU A 1012 -12.57 -26.79 -10.17
CA LEU A 1012 -11.94 -27.04 -8.89
C LEU A 1012 -11.73 -28.55 -8.73
N LYS A 1013 -10.48 -29.01 -8.71
CA LYS A 1013 -10.13 -30.42 -8.47
C LYS A 1013 -9.85 -30.64 -6.99
N VAL A 1014 -10.61 -31.49 -6.33
CA VAL A 1014 -10.38 -31.94 -4.94
C VAL A 1014 -9.79 -33.35 -4.95
N GLU A 1015 -8.63 -33.54 -4.31
CA GLU A 1015 -8.02 -34.89 -4.18
C GLU A 1015 -8.73 -35.81 -3.17
N TRP A 1016 -8.39 -37.11 -3.22
CA TRP A 1016 -9.01 -38.17 -2.43
C TRP A 1016 -8.88 -37.98 -0.91
N ASN A 1017 -9.98 -38.25 -0.19
CA ASN A 1017 -10.12 -38.22 1.28
C ASN A 1017 -9.98 -36.85 1.97
N VAL A 1018 -10.23 -35.75 1.26
CA VAL A 1018 -10.21 -34.40 1.86
C VAL A 1018 -11.56 -33.71 1.65
N SER A 1019 -12.11 -33.10 2.70
CA SER A 1019 -13.20 -32.14 2.58
C SER A 1019 -12.60 -30.76 2.41
N ALA A 1020 -13.02 -30.01 1.39
CA ALA A 1020 -12.42 -28.71 1.08
C ALA A 1020 -13.37 -27.57 1.47
N PRO A 1021 -13.09 -26.83 2.56
CA PRO A 1021 -13.82 -25.61 2.87
C PRO A 1021 -13.44 -24.53 1.87
N ILE A 1022 -14.45 -23.86 1.31
CA ILE A 1022 -14.30 -22.77 0.35
C ILE A 1022 -15.10 -21.57 0.84
N LEU A 1023 -14.48 -20.40 0.78
CA LEU A 1023 -15.13 -19.11 0.99
C LEU A 1023 -15.30 -18.41 -0.36
N LEU A 1024 -16.52 -17.99 -0.65
CA LEU A 1024 -16.88 -17.26 -1.87
C LEU A 1024 -17.31 -15.85 -1.49
N ILE A 1025 -16.77 -14.85 -2.18
CA ILE A 1025 -17.10 -13.44 -1.93
C ILE A 1025 -17.55 -12.80 -3.25
N ARG A 1026 -18.71 -12.15 -3.22
CA ARG A 1026 -19.20 -11.29 -4.30
C ARG A 1026 -18.81 -9.84 -3.99
N GLU A 1027 -18.18 -9.16 -4.95
CA GLU A 1027 -17.82 -7.75 -4.86
C GLU A 1027 -18.73 -6.87 -5.75
N GLY A 1028 -19.18 -5.74 -5.24
CA GLY A 1028 -19.99 -4.74 -5.94
C GLY A 1028 -21.40 -4.56 -5.38
N LEU A 1029 -22.25 -3.81 -6.07
CA LEU A 1029 -23.64 -3.52 -5.65
C LEU A 1029 -24.62 -4.20 -6.60
N ALA A 1030 -24.60 -5.53 -6.59
CA ALA A 1030 -25.32 -6.34 -7.56
C ALA A 1030 -25.80 -7.66 -6.96
N GLN A 1031 -26.93 -8.15 -7.46
CA GLN A 1031 -27.34 -9.52 -7.21
C GLN A 1031 -26.39 -10.48 -7.93
N GLY A 1032 -26.12 -11.62 -7.30
CA GLY A 1032 -25.26 -12.65 -7.86
C GLY A 1032 -25.81 -14.05 -7.60
N LYS A 1033 -25.39 -15.00 -8.42
CA LYS A 1033 -25.69 -16.41 -8.28
C LYS A 1033 -24.40 -17.20 -8.44
N ILE A 1034 -24.24 -18.21 -7.60
CA ILE A 1034 -23.20 -19.22 -7.78
C ILE A 1034 -23.84 -20.59 -7.95
N THR A 1035 -23.25 -21.41 -8.82
CA THR A 1035 -23.58 -22.82 -8.97
C THR A 1035 -22.31 -23.65 -8.96
N ILE A 1036 -22.33 -24.76 -8.23
CA ILE A 1036 -21.27 -25.78 -8.27
C ILE A 1036 -21.89 -27.06 -8.79
N ASP A 1037 -21.40 -27.52 -9.94
CA ASP A 1037 -21.86 -28.74 -10.59
C ASP A 1037 -20.77 -29.83 -10.54
N ASP A 1038 -21.17 -31.10 -10.57
CA ASP A 1038 -20.24 -32.17 -10.93
C ASP A 1038 -19.94 -32.18 -12.44
N LEU A 1039 -18.95 -32.95 -12.89
CA LEU A 1039 -18.61 -33.08 -14.32
C LEU A 1039 -19.75 -33.68 -15.18
N ARG A 1040 -20.80 -34.25 -14.59
CA ARG A 1040 -21.99 -34.75 -15.30
C ARG A 1040 -23.05 -33.66 -15.46
N GLY A 1041 -22.77 -32.44 -14.97
CA GLY A 1041 -23.67 -31.30 -15.01
C GLY A 1041 -24.77 -31.33 -13.94
N LYS A 1042 -24.67 -32.22 -12.93
CA LYS A 1042 -25.60 -32.22 -11.80
C LYS A 1042 -25.20 -31.10 -10.84
N SER A 1043 -26.11 -30.17 -10.62
CA SER A 1043 -25.92 -29.12 -9.61
C SER A 1043 -25.89 -29.72 -8.21
N LEU A 1044 -24.81 -29.43 -7.48
CA LEU A 1044 -24.58 -29.85 -6.11
C LEU A 1044 -24.84 -28.72 -5.12
N VAL A 1045 -24.49 -27.49 -5.50
CA VAL A 1045 -24.72 -26.27 -4.72
C VAL A 1045 -25.27 -25.19 -5.63
N GLU A 1046 -26.31 -24.51 -5.15
CA GLU A 1046 -26.82 -23.28 -5.75
C GLU A 1046 -27.01 -22.26 -4.61
N LYS A 1047 -26.44 -21.06 -4.77
CA LYS A 1047 -26.58 -19.98 -3.80
C LYS A 1047 -26.77 -18.64 -4.50
N THR A 1048 -27.64 -17.81 -3.94
CA THR A 1048 -27.94 -16.47 -4.41
C THR A 1048 -27.46 -15.44 -3.40
N PHE A 1049 -26.80 -14.40 -3.91
CA PHE A 1049 -26.43 -13.18 -3.24
C PHE A 1049 -27.46 -12.12 -3.63
N ALA A 1050 -28.40 -11.82 -2.74
CA ALA A 1050 -29.57 -11.02 -3.07
C ALA A 1050 -29.41 -9.54 -2.70
N ASN A 1051 -28.40 -9.18 -1.91
CA ASN A 1051 -28.27 -7.85 -1.32
C ASN A 1051 -27.44 -6.92 -2.23
N ASP A 1052 -28.13 -6.22 -3.11
CA ASP A 1052 -27.54 -5.21 -4.01
C ASP A 1052 -27.12 -3.91 -3.31
N ARG A 1053 -27.22 -3.83 -1.97
CA ARG A 1053 -26.80 -2.67 -1.16
C ARG A 1053 -25.53 -2.91 -0.36
N ARG A 1054 -25.07 -4.16 -0.23
CA ARG A 1054 -23.78 -4.46 0.42
C ARG A 1054 -22.70 -4.55 -0.65
N MET A 1055 -21.60 -3.83 -0.46
CA MET A 1055 -20.46 -3.90 -1.37
C MET A 1055 -19.82 -5.30 -1.39
N PHE A 1056 -19.87 -6.01 -0.28
CA PHE A 1056 -19.34 -7.37 -0.14
C PHE A 1056 -20.37 -8.28 0.51
N GLU A 1057 -20.61 -9.43 -0.10
CA GLU A 1057 -21.34 -10.53 0.51
C GLU A 1057 -20.50 -11.80 0.40
N ALA A 1058 -20.50 -12.62 1.44
CA ALA A 1058 -19.71 -13.84 1.49
C ALA A 1058 -20.53 -15.05 1.91
N ASP A 1059 -20.14 -16.23 1.43
CA ASP A 1059 -20.69 -17.51 1.89
C ASP A 1059 -19.61 -18.59 1.96
N SER A 1060 -19.74 -19.50 2.91
CA SER A 1060 -18.83 -20.61 3.16
C SER A 1060 -19.46 -21.94 2.76
N LEU A 1061 -18.74 -22.75 1.99
CA LEU A 1061 -19.19 -24.04 1.47
C LEU A 1061 -18.19 -25.14 1.82
N LEU A 1062 -18.67 -26.39 1.87
CA LEU A 1062 -17.83 -27.57 2.07
C LEU A 1062 -18.00 -28.53 0.89
N LEU A 1063 -16.96 -28.68 0.06
CA LEU A 1063 -16.95 -29.69 -1.00
C LEU A 1063 -16.56 -31.05 -0.41
N SER A 1064 -17.43 -32.04 -0.60
CA SER A 1064 -17.29 -33.38 -0.03
C SER A 1064 -16.95 -34.41 -1.11
N GLY A 1065 -15.76 -35.02 -1.00
CA GLY A 1065 -15.33 -36.16 -1.82
C GLY A 1065 -14.41 -35.79 -3.00
N PRO A 1066 -13.56 -36.72 -3.44
CA PRO A 1066 -12.67 -36.51 -4.59
C PRO A 1066 -13.47 -36.28 -5.86
N GLY A 1067 -13.01 -35.33 -6.67
CA GLY A 1067 -13.64 -35.04 -7.94
C GLY A 1067 -13.23 -33.70 -8.50
N ILE A 1068 -13.75 -33.40 -9.69
CA ILE A 1068 -13.66 -32.07 -10.28
C ILE A 1068 -15.06 -31.47 -10.26
N TYR A 1069 -15.11 -30.25 -9.78
CA TYR A 1069 -16.32 -29.47 -9.62
C TYR A 1069 -16.23 -28.25 -10.54
N ARG A 1070 -17.33 -27.94 -11.22
CA ARG A 1070 -17.44 -26.73 -12.04
C ARG A 1070 -18.13 -25.65 -11.23
N LEU A 1071 -17.40 -24.60 -10.85
CA LEU A 1071 -17.94 -23.40 -10.19
C LEU A 1071 -18.28 -22.37 -11.27
N ARG A 1072 -19.54 -21.94 -11.30
CA ARG A 1072 -20.01 -20.80 -12.11
C ARG A 1072 -20.51 -19.70 -11.18
N CYS A 1073 -20.04 -18.49 -11.44
CA CYS A 1073 -20.44 -17.26 -10.79
C CYS A 1073 -21.10 -16.38 -11.85
N GLU A 1074 -22.29 -15.87 -11.56
CA GLU A 1074 -23.11 -15.08 -12.48
C GLU A 1074 -23.64 -13.85 -11.76
N SER A 1075 -23.43 -12.68 -12.32
CA SER A 1075 -24.03 -11.43 -11.86
C SER A 1075 -24.27 -10.52 -13.06
N ARG A 1076 -25.30 -9.66 -12.96
CA ARG A 1076 -25.57 -8.67 -14.00
C ARG A 1076 -24.61 -7.48 -13.94
N ASP A 1077 -24.14 -7.15 -12.73
CA ASP A 1077 -23.42 -5.89 -12.45
C ASP A 1077 -22.35 -6.03 -11.33
N ALA A 1078 -21.99 -7.25 -10.90
CA ALA A 1078 -20.91 -7.43 -9.93
C ALA A 1078 -19.56 -7.00 -10.53
N TYR A 1079 -18.70 -6.43 -9.70
CA TYR A 1079 -17.39 -6.00 -10.15
C TYR A 1079 -16.40 -7.16 -10.21
N ALA A 1080 -16.46 -8.03 -9.20
CA ALA A 1080 -15.56 -9.16 -9.09
C ALA A 1080 -16.13 -10.27 -8.20
N TRP A 1081 -15.51 -11.43 -8.29
CA TRP A 1081 -15.71 -12.56 -7.39
C TRP A 1081 -14.40 -12.96 -6.74
N GLN A 1082 -14.43 -13.47 -5.52
CA GLN A 1082 -13.27 -14.12 -4.90
C GLN A 1082 -13.61 -15.56 -4.52
N VAL A 1083 -12.63 -16.44 -4.70
CA VAL A 1083 -12.66 -17.83 -4.24
C VAL A 1083 -11.47 -18.03 -3.32
N GLN A 1084 -11.72 -18.46 -2.09
CA GLN A 1084 -10.68 -18.68 -1.10
C GLN A 1084 -10.80 -20.09 -0.50
N TRP A 1085 -9.68 -20.75 -0.20
CA TRP A 1085 -9.65 -22.16 0.23
C TRP A 1085 -8.45 -22.48 1.11
N ASP A 1086 -8.49 -23.64 1.79
CA ASP A 1086 -7.34 -24.16 2.55
C ASP A 1086 -6.31 -24.76 1.58
N GLY A 1087 -5.11 -24.20 1.50
CA GLY A 1087 -4.03 -24.70 0.63
C GLY A 1087 -3.46 -26.07 1.01
N ARG A 1088 -3.77 -26.61 2.19
CA ARG A 1088 -3.49 -28.03 2.54
C ARG A 1088 -4.48 -28.96 1.86
N CYS A 1089 -5.70 -28.50 1.62
CA CYS A 1089 -6.57 -29.21 0.71
C CYS A 1089 -5.93 -29.08 -0.67
N LYS A 1090 -5.65 -30.19 -1.33
CA LYS A 1090 -5.21 -30.18 -2.73
C LYS A 1090 -6.40 -29.86 -3.62
N LEU A 1091 -6.91 -28.64 -3.45
CA LEU A 1091 -7.80 -27.96 -4.35
C LEU A 1091 -6.91 -27.30 -5.39
N THR A 1092 -6.94 -27.86 -6.59
CA THR A 1092 -6.19 -27.34 -7.73
C THR A 1092 -7.17 -26.74 -8.71
N VAL A 1093 -6.92 -25.50 -9.13
CA VAL A 1093 -7.61 -24.97 -10.30
C VAL A 1093 -7.05 -25.71 -11.52
N VAL A 1094 -7.93 -26.29 -12.33
CA VAL A 1094 -7.54 -27.08 -13.51
C VAL A 1094 -8.18 -26.52 -14.77
N ASP A 1095 -7.59 -26.84 -15.93
CA ASP A 1095 -8.23 -26.57 -17.22
C ASP A 1095 -9.40 -27.58 -17.45
N PRO A 1096 -10.27 -27.36 -18.44
CA PRO A 1096 -11.32 -28.31 -18.81
C PRO A 1096 -10.81 -29.71 -19.19
N ARG A 1097 -9.50 -29.89 -19.40
CA ARG A 1097 -8.83 -31.18 -19.64
C ARG A 1097 -8.10 -31.72 -18.41
N HIS A 1098 -8.37 -31.14 -17.25
CA HIS A 1098 -7.97 -31.59 -15.92
C HIS A 1098 -6.46 -31.44 -15.64
N THR A 1099 -5.77 -30.65 -16.46
CA THR A 1099 -4.37 -30.33 -16.23
C THR A 1099 -4.30 -29.18 -15.23
N GLN A 1100 -3.41 -29.29 -14.23
CA GLN A 1100 -3.17 -28.24 -13.24
C GLN A 1100 -2.75 -26.94 -13.94
N LEU A 1101 -3.39 -25.82 -13.59
CA LEU A 1101 -3.09 -24.53 -14.23
C LEU A 1101 -1.62 -24.12 -14.04
N ALA A 1102 -1.10 -24.33 -12.83
CA ALA A 1102 0.32 -24.13 -12.50
C ALA A 1102 1.29 -25.13 -13.18
N SER A 1103 0.80 -26.02 -14.04
CA SER A 1103 1.64 -26.92 -14.87
C SER A 1103 1.49 -26.65 -16.37
N LEU A 1104 0.68 -25.66 -16.74
CA LEU A 1104 0.38 -25.31 -18.13
C LEU A 1104 1.09 -24.04 -18.59
N LEU A 1105 2.13 -23.63 -17.87
CA LEU A 1105 2.74 -22.34 -18.08
C LEU A 1105 3.63 -22.30 -19.32
N PRO A 1106 3.60 -21.17 -20.06
CA PRO A 1106 2.88 -19.94 -19.72
C PRO A 1106 1.55 -19.84 -20.47
N ARG A 1107 0.44 -20.12 -19.77
CA ARG A 1107 -0.92 -20.03 -20.31
C ARG A 1107 -1.79 -19.16 -19.41
N ALA A 1108 -2.24 -18.03 -19.95
CA ALA A 1108 -3.15 -17.08 -19.31
C ALA A 1108 -4.60 -17.54 -19.42
N TYR A 1109 -5.41 -17.35 -18.37
CA TYR A 1109 -6.83 -17.69 -18.34
C TYR A 1109 -7.69 -16.43 -18.24
N GLY A 1110 -8.82 -16.45 -18.94
CA GLY A 1110 -9.69 -15.30 -19.04
C GLY A 1110 -11.05 -15.63 -19.62
N CYS A 1111 -11.77 -14.58 -19.97
CA CYS A 1111 -13.11 -14.64 -20.56
C CYS A 1111 -13.17 -13.73 -21.80
N LEU A 1112 -14.20 -13.94 -22.61
CA LEU A 1112 -14.48 -13.06 -23.73
C LEU A 1112 -15.25 -11.82 -23.27
N ARG A 1113 -14.93 -10.66 -23.84
CA ARG A 1113 -15.73 -9.44 -23.64
C ARG A 1113 -17.17 -9.69 -24.12
N PRO A 1114 -18.20 -9.27 -23.37
CA PRO A 1114 -19.58 -9.42 -23.82
C PRO A 1114 -19.82 -8.79 -25.19
N GLY A 1115 -20.51 -9.52 -26.09
CA GLY A 1115 -20.96 -9.02 -27.39
C GLY A 1115 -19.91 -8.97 -28.51
N ILE A 1116 -18.68 -9.43 -28.28
CA ILE A 1116 -17.66 -9.49 -29.34
C ILE A 1116 -17.94 -10.61 -30.34
N LYS A 1117 -17.46 -10.43 -31.58
CA LYS A 1117 -17.54 -11.44 -32.64
C LYS A 1117 -16.18 -12.07 -32.97
N GLU A 1118 -15.10 -11.46 -32.52
CA GLU A 1118 -13.74 -11.84 -32.83
C GLU A 1118 -12.79 -11.42 -31.69
N VAL A 1119 -11.75 -12.21 -31.47
CA VAL A 1119 -10.62 -11.89 -30.59
C VAL A 1119 -9.41 -11.54 -31.46
N LYS A 1120 -8.70 -10.46 -31.13
CA LYS A 1120 -7.47 -10.03 -31.81
C LYS A 1120 -6.37 -9.76 -30.79
N ILE A 1121 -5.21 -10.39 -30.96
CA ILE A 1121 -4.07 -10.20 -30.06
C ILE A 1121 -2.82 -9.99 -30.89
N ARG A 1122 -2.11 -8.88 -30.65
CA ARG A 1122 -0.83 -8.54 -31.31
C ARG A 1122 0.31 -8.83 -30.35
N PHE A 1123 1.44 -9.30 -30.87
CA PHE A 1123 2.60 -9.70 -30.10
C PHE A 1123 3.89 -9.15 -30.72
N GLU A 1124 4.84 -8.77 -29.88
CA GLU A 1124 6.24 -8.52 -30.21
C GLU A 1124 7.03 -9.83 -30.06
N VAL A 1125 7.79 -10.17 -31.09
CA VAL A 1125 8.73 -11.28 -31.16
C VAL A 1125 10.11 -10.72 -30.82
N MET A 1126 10.76 -11.30 -29.81
CA MET A 1126 12.09 -10.88 -29.38
C MET A 1126 13.01 -12.10 -29.23
N GLY A 1127 14.17 -12.02 -29.86
CA GLY A 1127 15.20 -13.06 -29.80
C GLY A 1127 15.06 -14.12 -30.89
N GLU A 1128 16.05 -15.01 -30.94
CA GLU A 1128 16.16 -16.07 -31.94
C GLU A 1128 15.36 -17.33 -31.57
N GLY A 1129 15.04 -18.11 -32.61
CA GLY A 1129 14.38 -19.40 -32.51
C GLY A 1129 12.87 -19.34 -32.70
N PHE A 1130 12.18 -20.34 -32.15
CA PHE A 1130 10.75 -20.54 -32.36
C PHE A 1130 9.91 -19.75 -31.37
N HIS A 1131 8.89 -19.06 -31.88
CA HIS A 1131 7.93 -18.26 -31.13
C HIS A 1131 6.53 -18.69 -31.47
N ARG A 1132 5.64 -18.78 -30.48
CA ARG A 1132 4.28 -19.26 -30.71
C ARG A 1132 3.29 -18.69 -29.70
N ALA A 1133 2.08 -18.40 -30.18
CA ALA A 1133 0.90 -18.21 -29.35
C ALA A 1133 -0.23 -19.13 -29.82
N ALA A 1134 -1.03 -19.63 -28.87
CA ALA A 1134 -2.20 -20.46 -29.14
C ALA A 1134 -3.37 -20.05 -28.24
N LEU A 1135 -4.53 -19.77 -28.85
CA LEU A 1135 -5.77 -19.47 -28.15
C LEU A 1135 -6.63 -20.74 -28.09
N TYR A 1136 -7.15 -21.03 -26.90
CA TYR A 1136 -7.98 -22.18 -26.60
C TYR A 1136 -9.39 -21.76 -26.16
N ASP A 1137 -10.41 -22.48 -26.62
CA ASP A 1137 -11.79 -22.32 -26.16
C ASP A 1137 -12.06 -22.97 -24.80
N SER A 1138 -13.30 -22.86 -24.33
CA SER A 1138 -13.79 -23.43 -23.08
C SER A 1138 -13.80 -24.96 -22.98
N MET A 1139 -13.49 -25.65 -24.08
CA MET A 1139 -13.31 -27.10 -24.10
C MET A 1139 -11.82 -27.48 -24.17
N GLY A 1140 -10.91 -26.50 -24.08
CA GLY A 1140 -9.48 -26.70 -24.22
C GLY A 1140 -9.04 -27.02 -25.65
N ARG A 1141 -9.85 -26.67 -26.67
CA ARG A 1141 -9.52 -26.87 -28.08
C ARG A 1141 -8.86 -25.61 -28.63
N ILE A 1142 -7.78 -25.79 -29.41
CA ILE A 1142 -7.11 -24.68 -30.10
C ILE A 1142 -8.05 -24.11 -31.15
N VAL A 1143 -8.36 -22.82 -31.05
CA VAL A 1143 -9.20 -22.09 -32.02
C VAL A 1143 -8.39 -21.21 -32.95
N SER A 1144 -7.19 -20.77 -32.54
CA SER A 1144 -6.27 -20.01 -33.38
C SER A 1144 -4.85 -20.12 -32.86
N THR A 1145 -3.86 -20.02 -33.76
CA THR A 1145 -2.44 -20.03 -33.41
C THR A 1145 -1.68 -19.07 -34.31
N VAL A 1146 -0.64 -18.46 -33.78
CA VAL A 1146 0.38 -17.76 -34.56
C VAL A 1146 1.75 -18.28 -34.17
N GLN A 1147 2.65 -18.39 -35.15
CA GLN A 1147 4.02 -18.85 -34.93
C GLN A 1147 4.99 -18.06 -35.80
N LYS A 1148 6.19 -17.82 -35.29
CA LYS A 1148 7.28 -17.14 -35.99
C LYS A 1148 8.59 -17.81 -35.62
N PHE A 1149 9.34 -18.22 -36.62
CA PHE A 1149 10.74 -18.57 -36.45
C PHE A 1149 11.57 -17.34 -36.78
N VAL A 1150 12.52 -17.01 -35.91
CA VAL A 1150 13.55 -15.99 -36.12
C VAL A 1150 14.86 -16.73 -36.28
N ASP A 1151 15.57 -16.47 -37.37
CA ASP A 1151 16.83 -17.14 -37.64
C ASP A 1151 17.84 -16.87 -36.52
N PHE A 1152 18.72 -17.82 -36.27
CA PHE A 1152 19.80 -17.64 -35.30
C PHE A 1152 20.66 -16.44 -35.72
N GLU A 1153 21.08 -15.63 -34.76
CA GLU A 1153 21.81 -14.35 -34.91
C GLU A 1153 20.98 -13.14 -35.42
N ASP A 1154 19.68 -13.30 -35.69
CA ASP A 1154 18.80 -12.19 -36.07
C ASP A 1154 18.27 -11.43 -34.83
N VAL A 1155 18.75 -10.19 -34.66
CA VAL A 1155 18.37 -9.26 -33.57
C VAL A 1155 17.16 -8.39 -33.90
N GLY A 1156 16.49 -8.65 -35.02
CA GLY A 1156 15.29 -7.94 -35.44
C GLY A 1156 14.11 -8.13 -34.46
N ARG A 1157 13.26 -7.12 -34.37
CA ARG A 1157 11.97 -7.20 -33.67
C ARG A 1157 10.85 -7.33 -34.69
N TYR A 1158 9.95 -8.28 -34.46
CA TYR A 1158 8.85 -8.58 -35.38
C TYR A 1158 7.51 -8.48 -34.66
N GLU A 1159 6.47 -8.02 -35.35
CA GLU A 1159 5.11 -8.06 -34.84
C GLU A 1159 4.34 -9.21 -35.49
N VAL A 1160 3.63 -9.98 -34.68
CA VAL A 1160 2.73 -11.05 -35.15
C VAL A 1160 1.36 -10.90 -34.52
N GLN A 1161 0.31 -11.33 -35.23
CA GLN A 1161 -1.07 -11.20 -34.75
C GLN A 1161 -1.78 -12.56 -34.77
N LEU A 1162 -2.51 -12.85 -33.69
CA LEU A 1162 -3.48 -13.92 -33.58
C LEU A 1162 -4.88 -13.35 -33.72
N THR A 1163 -5.74 -14.03 -34.48
CA THR A 1163 -7.14 -13.63 -34.65
C THR A 1163 -8.03 -14.87 -34.67
N ALA A 1164 -9.17 -14.81 -33.97
CA ALA A 1164 -10.10 -15.93 -33.86
C ALA A 1164 -11.57 -15.44 -33.83
N PRO A 1165 -12.46 -15.95 -34.71
CA PRO A 1165 -13.89 -15.70 -34.58
C PRO A 1165 -14.43 -16.38 -33.33
N VAL A 1166 -15.38 -15.75 -32.64
CA VAL A 1166 -15.98 -16.28 -31.41
C VAL A 1166 -17.50 -16.23 -31.46
N SER A 1167 -18.13 -17.23 -30.85
CA SER A 1167 -19.59 -17.33 -30.73
C SER A 1167 -19.95 -17.80 -29.33
N GLY A 1168 -20.77 -17.03 -28.60
CA GLY A 1168 -21.36 -17.46 -27.34
C GLY A 1168 -21.13 -16.54 -26.15
N GLU A 1169 -21.62 -16.99 -24.99
CA GLU A 1169 -21.53 -16.35 -23.67
C GLU A 1169 -20.09 -16.31 -23.12
N PRO A 1170 -19.80 -15.49 -22.08
CA PRO A 1170 -18.48 -15.40 -21.47
C PRO A 1170 -18.07 -16.70 -20.76
N ASN A 1171 -17.50 -17.64 -21.52
CA ASN A 1171 -16.93 -18.90 -21.01
C ASN A 1171 -15.45 -18.75 -20.66
N VAL A 1172 -14.85 -19.76 -20.03
CA VAL A 1172 -13.40 -19.86 -19.79
C VAL A 1172 -12.64 -19.98 -21.10
N TRP A 1173 -11.69 -19.08 -21.36
CA TRP A 1173 -10.78 -19.15 -22.49
C TRP A 1173 -9.34 -19.10 -21.98
N SER A 1174 -8.39 -19.57 -22.79
CA SER A 1174 -6.98 -19.48 -22.40
C SER A 1174 -6.03 -19.20 -23.55
N LEU A 1175 -4.95 -18.49 -23.26
CA LEU A 1175 -3.92 -18.07 -24.21
C LEU A 1175 -2.56 -18.60 -23.75
N GLU A 1176 -1.98 -19.51 -24.53
CA GLU A 1176 -0.61 -20.00 -24.33
C GLU A 1176 0.37 -19.16 -25.14
N LEU A 1177 1.50 -18.80 -24.53
CA LEU A 1177 2.56 -18.01 -25.15
C LEU A 1177 3.89 -18.77 -25.11
N TYR A 1178 4.81 -18.45 -26.01
CA TYR A 1178 6.18 -18.95 -25.96
C TYR A 1178 7.10 -17.93 -26.63
N LYS A 1179 8.00 -17.32 -25.84
CA LYS A 1179 8.91 -16.23 -26.22
C LYS A 1179 8.23 -14.99 -26.85
N LEU A 1180 6.92 -14.80 -26.64
CA LEU A 1180 6.18 -13.67 -27.18
C LEU A 1180 5.80 -12.69 -26.08
N LYS A 1181 5.89 -11.40 -26.40
CA LYS A 1181 5.36 -10.32 -25.58
C LYS A 1181 4.06 -9.83 -26.18
N VAL A 1182 2.96 -9.82 -25.42
CA VAL A 1182 1.69 -9.23 -25.88
C VAL A 1182 1.91 -7.73 -26.13
N LEU A 1183 1.33 -7.13 -27.15
CA LEU A 1183 1.35 -5.68 -27.37
C LEU A 1183 -0.04 -5.07 -27.17
N PHE A 1184 -1.06 -5.84 -27.53
CA PHE A 1184 -2.44 -5.42 -27.52
C PHE A 1184 -3.34 -6.65 -27.54
N ALA A 1185 -4.43 -6.64 -26.77
CA ALA A 1185 -5.46 -7.66 -26.81
C ALA A 1185 -6.85 -7.01 -26.86
N GLU A 1186 -7.65 -7.43 -27.83
CA GLU A 1186 -9.03 -7.04 -28.01
C GLU A 1186 -9.92 -8.28 -27.93
N GLY A 1187 -10.95 -8.21 -27.09
CA GLY A 1187 -11.94 -9.27 -26.95
C GLY A 1187 -11.62 -10.36 -25.93
N PHE A 1188 -10.37 -10.53 -25.50
CA PHE A 1188 -10.01 -11.45 -24.41
C PHE A 1188 -9.63 -10.65 -23.16
N MET A 1189 -10.17 -11.01 -21.98
CA MET A 1189 -9.88 -10.38 -20.69
C MET A 1189 -9.37 -11.43 -19.70
N PRO A 1190 -8.14 -11.30 -19.16
CA PRO A 1190 -7.65 -12.23 -18.16
C PRO A 1190 -8.46 -12.12 -16.86
N TYR A 1191 -8.56 -13.20 -16.09
CA TYR A 1191 -9.39 -13.19 -14.88
C TYR A 1191 -8.95 -12.19 -13.81
N TRP A 1192 -7.66 -11.88 -13.73
CA TRP A 1192 -7.09 -11.01 -12.71
C TRP A 1192 -7.11 -9.52 -13.07
N SER A 1193 -7.57 -9.15 -14.27
CA SER A 1193 -7.57 -7.74 -14.70
C SER A 1193 -8.75 -7.34 -15.57
N ILE A 1194 -9.14 -6.07 -15.44
CA ILE A 1194 -10.07 -5.37 -16.34
C ILE A 1194 -9.40 -4.86 -17.61
N ASP A 1195 -8.06 -4.76 -17.63
CA ASP A 1195 -7.29 -4.41 -18.80
C ASP A 1195 -6.80 -5.69 -19.51
N ALA A 1196 -7.23 -5.84 -20.76
CA ALA A 1196 -6.81 -6.94 -21.61
C ALA A 1196 -5.29 -6.90 -21.89
N GLN A 1197 -4.65 -5.74 -21.71
CA GLN A 1197 -3.20 -5.59 -21.85
C GLN A 1197 -2.43 -6.23 -20.68
N ASP A 1198 -3.02 -6.44 -19.50
CA ASP A 1198 -2.34 -6.99 -18.31
C ASP A 1198 -1.94 -8.48 -18.40
N ILE A 1199 -2.07 -9.08 -19.59
CA ILE A 1199 -1.50 -10.38 -19.97
C ILE A 1199 0.05 -10.31 -20.06
N PHE A 1200 0.64 -9.13 -19.85
CA PHE A 1200 2.09 -8.97 -19.80
C PHE A 1200 2.73 -9.83 -18.70
N ILE A 1201 3.71 -10.62 -19.16
CA ILE A 1201 4.71 -11.40 -18.42
C ILE A 1201 4.24 -12.84 -18.09
N PRO A 1202 4.66 -13.82 -18.92
CA PRO A 1202 4.62 -15.27 -18.65
C PRO A 1202 5.05 -15.70 -17.24
N GLU A 1203 5.84 -14.87 -16.55
CA GLU A 1203 6.41 -15.14 -15.23
C GLU A 1203 5.56 -14.62 -14.05
N ARG A 1204 4.34 -14.10 -14.27
CA ARG A 1204 3.41 -13.66 -13.20
C ARG A 1204 2.71 -14.81 -12.45
N GLU A 1205 3.38 -15.95 -12.27
CA GLU A 1205 2.82 -17.14 -11.60
C GLU A 1205 2.41 -16.93 -10.15
#